data_AF-A0A1I1BDB2-F1
#
_entry.id   AF-A0A1I1BDB2-F1
#
_cell.length_a   1.000
_cell.length_b   1.000
_cell.length_c   1.000
_cell.angle_alpha   90.00
_cell.angle_beta   90.00
_cell.angle_gamma   90.00
#
_symmetry.space_group_name_H-M   'P 1'
#
loop_
_entity.id
_entity.type
_entity.pdbx_description
1 polymer ?
#
loop_
_entity_poly.entity_id
_entity_poly.type
_entity_poly.pdbx_seq_one_letter_code
_entity_poly.pdbx_strand_id
1 'polypeptide(L)'
;MKVQQEELFNILEEVGTFLPRLIEASNAVADSFYIPIQDDIWPKFGDVVEGMDDLYRTVNAIIGSPNLTKNMTILQSSLEAFVSDMGDRFSKMNQRMDAEMYVEAADQIIYELIPLFKKLQHQLSPYQNKLRLEQYNKNLNFIQERFPHVHRELLLVQDSESVEIFSAQDGTLNLLIDSAEEEEKVPFYSRYNPKREAKIWTEYTSAQLEGKRNVVLYGLGLGYHLEELSNRFESHQFIIYEPDVQVFRNTMCVIDLERLFSRDNVKDLAVGPKKNELDQLFYRFLRKVKGETIIISLPVYNRINRELKQKFADEARLAVLNFAYSKSAHGKFGIQWTQNRLYNMAVNIDSPSLIGLKGQMKNKPAVIVGAGPSLENDIEVLRELKGHIIIISAGSSIQSLLHYGIEPDLIVSMDGGNPNYRLFKNLNIDHIPFVYAPQVEYHIIENRRENIAHVYFANDLVTQVLMGVTHEDPVFGSSHSVTGTAIQAAAYLGCPHIAFTGQDLSYPNDSIYAPGSVHAPEGYYERVMSIATFEVRNVQGGINRTTEAMKLTLADIEEIVSRYPDVSFTNCSSLGAVINGAEYRPMSDFLGEWIKENGDADFFRKAFQAYLKPYGKERKSVAISKVNELPELLDRLDQQIALIRKQMVKLPEWSRTKPLRCLNAMVAIEENWELIVKSILFNTLFMAAIENEISNFDRRVSEIAEENDVIKKSNLFITVLGPLVDAIHERIPLFRDMFQQTILRIEARTSSVTAEV
;
A
#
# COMPACT_ATOMS: atom_id res chain seq x y z
N MET A 1 -5.73 2.75 -40.38
CA MET A 1 -6.69 3.58 -39.62
C MET A 1 -6.14 4.05 -38.27
N LYS A 2 -5.99 3.21 -37.22
CA LYS A 2 -5.48 3.66 -35.90
C LYS A 2 -4.05 4.25 -35.94
N VAL A 3 -3.09 3.55 -36.55
CA VAL A 3 -1.68 4.00 -36.68
C VAL A 3 -1.56 5.36 -37.39
N GLN A 4 -2.40 5.59 -38.40
CA GLN A 4 -2.36 6.82 -39.19
C GLN A 4 -3.08 8.00 -38.51
N GLN A 5 -3.91 7.76 -37.48
CA GLN A 5 -4.48 8.80 -36.62
C GLN A 5 -3.49 9.25 -35.55
N GLU A 6 -2.71 8.31 -34.99
CA GLU A 6 -1.62 8.57 -34.03
C GLU A 6 -0.51 9.41 -34.69
N GLU A 7 -0.18 9.10 -35.95
CA GLU A 7 0.76 9.86 -36.76
C GLU A 7 0.29 11.31 -37.01
N LEU A 8 -0.99 11.50 -37.35
CA LEU A 8 -1.57 12.84 -37.51
C LEU A 8 -1.57 13.63 -36.19
N PHE A 9 -1.86 12.99 -35.06
CA PHE A 9 -1.84 13.63 -33.74
C PHE A 9 -0.42 14.11 -33.37
N ASN A 10 0.59 13.25 -33.54
CA ASN A 10 1.98 13.61 -33.28
C ASN A 10 2.43 14.81 -34.13
N ILE A 11 2.09 14.81 -35.42
CA ILE A 11 2.44 15.92 -36.31
C ILE A 11 1.70 17.21 -35.90
N LEU A 12 0.43 17.14 -35.51
CA LEU A 12 -0.32 18.32 -35.03
C LEU A 12 0.28 18.88 -33.73
N GLU A 13 0.74 18.02 -32.81
CA GLU A 13 1.46 18.40 -31.58
C GLU A 13 2.83 19.03 -31.87
N GLU A 14 3.60 18.44 -32.79
CA GLU A 14 4.87 18.99 -33.28
C GLU A 14 4.68 20.40 -33.83
N VAL A 15 3.67 20.61 -34.69
CA VAL A 15 3.37 21.95 -35.23
C VAL A 15 3.00 22.93 -34.11
N GLY A 16 2.16 22.53 -33.15
CA GLY A 16 1.78 23.40 -32.04
C GLY A 16 2.92 23.77 -31.09
N THR A 17 3.90 22.88 -30.91
CA THR A 17 5.10 23.13 -30.09
C THR A 17 6.19 23.90 -30.86
N PHE A 18 6.23 23.76 -32.19
CA PHE A 18 7.16 24.48 -33.07
C PHE A 18 6.78 25.95 -33.25
N LEU A 19 5.48 26.26 -33.39
CA LEU A 19 4.97 27.60 -33.67
C LEU A 19 5.46 28.69 -32.68
N PRO A 20 5.44 28.50 -31.34
CA PRO A 20 5.99 29.47 -30.40
C PRO A 20 7.46 29.82 -30.65
N ARG A 21 8.29 28.81 -30.92
CA ARG A 21 9.73 28.99 -31.17
C ARG A 21 9.98 29.74 -32.47
N LEU A 22 9.24 29.38 -33.53
CA LEU A 22 9.31 30.09 -34.81
C LEU A 22 8.88 31.54 -34.67
N ILE A 23 7.83 31.83 -33.89
CA ILE A 23 7.37 33.19 -33.60
C ILE A 23 8.45 33.99 -32.88
N GLU A 24 9.06 33.43 -31.83
CA GLU A 24 10.12 34.09 -31.07
C GLU A 24 11.34 34.40 -31.95
N ALA A 25 11.82 33.41 -32.71
CA ALA A 25 12.93 33.59 -33.64
C ALA A 25 12.62 34.63 -34.74
N SER A 26 11.39 34.61 -35.26
CA SER A 26 10.94 35.59 -36.26
C SER A 26 10.92 37.02 -35.71
N ASN A 27 10.50 37.22 -34.45
CA ASN A 27 10.55 38.55 -33.81
C ASN A 27 12.00 39.03 -33.68
N ALA A 28 12.90 38.18 -33.16
CA ALA A 28 14.30 38.54 -32.95
C ALA A 28 15.02 38.91 -34.26
N VAL A 29 14.72 38.21 -35.35
CA VAL A 29 15.26 38.52 -36.67
C VAL A 29 14.66 39.80 -37.25
N ALA A 30 13.35 40.00 -37.13
CA ALA A 30 12.70 41.22 -37.62
C ALA A 30 13.17 42.48 -36.89
N ASP A 31 13.36 42.43 -35.56
CA ASP A 31 13.89 43.55 -34.78
C ASP A 31 15.28 43.98 -35.27
N SER A 32 16.08 43.01 -35.74
CA SER A 32 17.43 43.25 -36.24
C SER A 32 17.45 43.98 -37.59
N PHE A 33 16.35 44.00 -38.35
CA PHE A 33 16.24 44.70 -39.63
C PHE A 33 15.86 46.18 -39.49
N TYR A 34 15.48 46.66 -38.30
CA TYR A 34 15.24 48.09 -38.03
C TYR A 34 16.51 48.87 -37.65
N ILE A 35 17.64 48.18 -37.50
CA ILE A 35 18.95 48.76 -37.20
C ILE A 35 19.93 48.48 -38.36
N PRO A 36 21.06 49.19 -38.45
CA PRO A 36 22.06 48.91 -39.48
C PRO A 36 22.50 47.43 -39.45
N ILE A 37 22.34 46.75 -40.59
CA ILE A 37 22.53 45.30 -40.70
C ILE A 37 23.99 44.92 -40.44
N GLN A 38 24.16 43.89 -39.62
CA GLN A 38 25.43 43.22 -39.37
C GLN A 38 25.42 41.82 -40.01
N ASP A 39 26.61 41.34 -40.41
CA ASP A 39 26.75 40.08 -41.14
C ASP A 39 26.29 38.84 -40.34
N ASP A 40 26.18 38.94 -39.02
CA ASP A 40 25.74 37.84 -38.14
C ASP A 40 24.22 37.59 -38.15
N ILE A 41 23.44 38.45 -38.81
CA ILE A 41 21.98 38.32 -38.95
C ILE A 41 21.62 37.27 -40.02
N TRP A 42 22.42 37.14 -41.08
CA TRP A 42 22.10 36.28 -42.23
C TRP A 42 21.92 34.80 -41.88
N PRO A 43 22.75 34.17 -41.01
CA PRO A 43 22.50 32.80 -40.56
C PRO A 43 21.17 32.66 -39.81
N LYS A 44 20.85 33.60 -38.90
CA LYS A 44 19.61 33.57 -38.12
C LYS A 44 18.37 33.77 -39.00
N PHE A 45 18.46 34.65 -39.99
CA PHE A 45 17.42 34.82 -41.00
C PHE A 45 17.25 33.55 -41.84
N GLY A 46 18.36 32.91 -42.23
CA GLY A 46 18.35 31.60 -42.90
C GLY A 46 17.59 30.53 -42.10
N ASP A 47 17.89 30.39 -40.81
CA ASP A 47 17.21 29.43 -39.93
C ASP A 47 15.69 29.71 -39.82
N VAL A 48 15.29 30.99 -39.76
CA VAL A 48 13.87 31.38 -39.72
C VAL A 48 13.18 31.04 -41.04
N VAL A 49 13.82 31.30 -42.17
CA VAL A 49 13.29 30.98 -43.50
C VAL A 49 13.15 29.46 -43.69
N GLU A 50 14.13 28.68 -43.26
CA GLU A 50 14.06 27.21 -43.28
C GLU A 50 12.92 26.71 -42.39
N GLY A 51 12.79 27.25 -41.18
CA GLY A 51 11.68 26.92 -40.28
C GLY A 51 10.30 27.28 -40.85
N MET A 52 10.19 28.36 -41.61
CA MET A 52 8.96 28.74 -42.32
C MET A 52 8.62 27.73 -43.46
N ASP A 53 9.62 27.29 -44.21
CA ASP A 53 9.45 26.27 -45.27
C ASP A 53 9.07 24.90 -44.68
N ASP A 54 9.71 24.49 -43.60
CA ASP A 54 9.39 23.24 -42.90
C ASP A 54 7.96 23.24 -42.36
N LEU A 55 7.53 24.34 -41.74
CA LEU A 55 6.14 24.51 -41.31
C LEU A 55 5.17 24.41 -42.51
N TYR A 56 5.48 25.09 -43.61
CA TYR A 56 4.67 25.06 -44.82
C TYR A 56 4.54 23.65 -45.40
N ARG A 57 5.64 22.91 -45.51
CA ARG A 57 5.66 21.52 -45.99
C ARG A 57 4.91 20.58 -45.07
N THR A 58 5.11 20.72 -43.76
CA THR A 58 4.45 19.90 -42.74
C THR A 58 2.93 20.10 -42.75
N VAL A 59 2.47 21.35 -42.81
CA VAL A 59 1.03 21.64 -42.90
C VAL A 59 0.44 21.13 -44.22
N ASN A 60 1.15 21.27 -45.34
CA ASN A 60 0.72 20.68 -46.62
C ASN A 60 0.62 19.14 -46.57
N ALA A 61 1.56 18.47 -45.91
CA ALA A 61 1.51 17.03 -45.70
C ALA A 61 0.29 16.62 -44.85
N ILE A 62 -0.07 17.42 -43.83
CA ILE A 62 -1.28 17.21 -43.04
C ILE A 62 -2.55 17.33 -43.91
N ILE A 63 -2.65 18.36 -44.75
CA ILE A 63 -3.80 18.57 -45.65
C ILE A 63 -3.99 17.37 -46.59
N GLY A 64 -2.89 16.82 -47.12
CA GLY A 64 -2.90 15.64 -47.98
C GLY A 64 -3.24 14.33 -47.26
N SER A 65 -3.34 14.33 -45.93
CA SER A 65 -3.59 13.12 -45.15
C SER A 65 -5.06 12.67 -45.24
N PRO A 66 -5.35 11.42 -45.64
CA PRO A 66 -6.72 10.91 -45.77
C PRO A 66 -7.50 10.85 -44.44
N ASN A 67 -6.86 11.08 -43.29
CA ASN A 67 -7.52 11.09 -41.98
C ASN A 67 -8.07 12.47 -41.55
N LEU A 68 -7.59 13.56 -42.15
CA LEU A 68 -8.04 14.92 -41.81
C LEU A 68 -9.51 15.16 -42.21
N THR A 69 -9.92 14.56 -43.34
CA THR A 69 -11.21 14.80 -44.01
C THR A 69 -12.43 14.19 -43.31
N LYS A 70 -12.27 13.16 -42.48
CA LYS A 70 -13.43 12.41 -41.95
C LYS A 70 -14.12 13.07 -40.75
N ASN A 71 -13.44 13.93 -39.98
CA ASN A 71 -13.95 14.52 -38.73
C ASN A 71 -13.46 15.96 -38.42
N MET A 72 -12.66 16.58 -39.29
CA MET A 72 -12.00 17.88 -39.02
C MET A 72 -12.09 18.86 -40.20
N THR A 73 -13.24 18.97 -40.86
CA THR A 73 -13.46 19.87 -42.01
C THR A 73 -13.13 21.34 -41.72
N ILE A 74 -13.39 21.81 -40.50
CA ILE A 74 -13.04 23.18 -40.07
C ILE A 74 -11.52 23.34 -39.91
N LEU A 75 -10.81 22.32 -39.40
CA LEU A 75 -9.34 22.33 -39.31
C LEU A 75 -8.74 22.33 -40.71
N GLN A 76 -9.22 21.44 -41.59
CA GLN A 76 -8.77 21.37 -42.97
C GLN A 76 -8.91 22.73 -43.67
N SER A 77 -10.08 23.37 -43.55
CA SER A 77 -10.30 24.71 -44.11
C SER A 77 -9.34 25.75 -43.53
N SER A 78 -8.97 25.62 -42.25
CA SER A 78 -8.02 26.51 -41.58
C SER A 78 -6.57 26.27 -42.04
N LEU A 79 -6.17 25.02 -42.23
CA LEU A 79 -4.84 24.65 -42.73
C LEU A 79 -4.68 25.05 -44.21
N GLU A 80 -5.70 24.83 -45.04
CA GLU A 80 -5.73 25.25 -46.45
C GLU A 80 -5.64 26.79 -46.56
N ALA A 81 -6.37 27.51 -45.72
CA ALA A 81 -6.27 28.96 -45.63
C ALA A 81 -4.86 29.41 -45.18
N PHE A 82 -4.27 28.74 -44.18
CA PHE A 82 -2.90 29.03 -43.74
C PHE A 82 -1.88 28.84 -44.87
N VAL A 83 -1.92 27.72 -45.59
CA VAL A 83 -0.99 27.44 -46.71
C VAL A 83 -1.13 28.49 -47.80
N SER A 84 -2.38 28.86 -48.16
CA SER A 84 -2.63 29.91 -49.15
C SER A 84 -2.07 31.26 -48.70
N ASP A 85 -2.39 31.69 -47.48
CA ASP A 85 -1.96 32.98 -46.93
C ASP A 85 -0.43 33.03 -46.74
N MET A 86 0.18 31.91 -46.33
CA MET A 86 1.62 31.81 -46.10
C MET A 86 2.40 31.98 -47.40
N GLY A 87 1.98 31.32 -48.49
CA GLY A 87 2.64 31.44 -49.79
C GLY A 87 2.69 32.87 -50.32
N ASP A 88 1.58 33.61 -50.21
CA ASP A 88 1.52 35.02 -50.64
C ASP A 88 2.38 35.93 -49.75
N ARG A 89 2.26 35.80 -48.43
CA ARG A 89 2.98 36.66 -47.46
C ARG A 89 4.48 36.41 -47.48
N PHE A 90 4.91 35.16 -47.63
CA PHE A 90 6.31 34.78 -47.74
C PHE A 90 6.94 35.28 -49.06
N SER A 91 6.20 35.17 -50.18
CA SER A 91 6.65 35.71 -51.47
C SER A 91 6.88 37.23 -51.40
N LYS A 92 5.98 37.97 -50.76
CA LYS A 92 6.13 39.42 -50.53
C LYS A 92 7.34 39.76 -49.65
N MET A 93 7.59 38.97 -48.61
CA MET A 93 8.78 39.14 -47.76
C MET A 93 10.06 38.90 -48.58
N ASN A 94 10.13 37.82 -49.36
CA ASN A 94 11.29 37.53 -50.21
C ASN A 94 11.53 38.62 -51.26
N GLN A 95 10.49 39.12 -51.93
CA GLN A 95 10.64 40.21 -52.90
C GLN A 95 11.21 41.50 -52.26
N ARG A 96 10.81 41.80 -51.01
CA ARG A 96 11.36 42.94 -50.26
C ARG A 96 12.81 42.68 -49.87
N MET A 97 13.15 41.46 -49.46
CA MET A 97 14.54 41.09 -49.18
C MET A 97 15.43 41.17 -50.43
N ASP A 98 14.97 40.68 -51.58
CA ASP A 98 15.69 40.75 -52.86
C ASP A 98 15.89 42.19 -53.35
N ALA A 99 14.96 43.09 -52.99
CA ALA A 99 15.03 44.52 -53.28
C ALA A 99 15.80 45.32 -52.22
N GLU A 100 16.44 44.65 -51.24
CA GLU A 100 17.15 45.26 -50.12
C GLU A 100 16.28 46.20 -49.25
N MET A 101 14.96 45.97 -49.27
CA MET A 101 13.93 46.70 -48.51
C MET A 101 13.74 46.05 -47.13
N TYR A 102 14.78 46.10 -46.29
CA TYR A 102 14.85 45.32 -45.05
C TYR A 102 13.83 45.72 -43.98
N VAL A 103 13.56 47.02 -43.85
CA VAL A 103 12.54 47.53 -42.92
C VAL A 103 11.15 47.05 -43.36
N GLU A 104 10.84 47.11 -44.65
CA GLU A 104 9.57 46.58 -45.13
C GLU A 104 9.51 45.04 -45.05
N ALA A 105 10.63 44.33 -45.17
CA ALA A 105 10.68 42.89 -44.92
C ALA A 105 10.41 42.56 -43.44
N ALA A 106 10.96 43.36 -42.51
CA ALA A 106 10.68 43.27 -41.08
C ALA A 106 9.20 43.48 -40.78
N ASP A 107 8.59 44.51 -41.37
CA ASP A 107 7.15 44.78 -41.26
C ASP A 107 6.32 43.59 -41.77
N GLN A 108 6.76 42.95 -42.85
CA GLN A 108 6.08 41.76 -43.39
C GLN A 108 6.19 40.57 -42.42
N ILE A 109 7.31 40.41 -41.73
CA ILE A 109 7.48 39.38 -40.70
C ILE A 109 6.58 39.68 -39.50
N ILE A 110 6.65 40.88 -38.94
CA ILE A 110 5.98 41.26 -37.69
C ILE A 110 4.47 41.40 -37.85
N TYR A 111 4.00 42.05 -38.92
CA TYR A 111 2.60 42.42 -39.07
C TYR A 111 1.81 41.46 -39.95
N GLU A 112 2.46 40.58 -40.71
CA GLU A 112 1.76 39.64 -41.60
C GLU A 112 2.06 38.17 -41.30
N LEU A 113 3.33 37.77 -41.16
CA LEU A 113 3.70 36.36 -40.94
C LEU A 113 3.50 35.90 -39.50
N ILE A 114 3.97 36.66 -38.51
CA ILE A 114 3.81 36.33 -37.08
C ILE A 114 2.32 36.22 -36.67
N PRO A 115 1.42 37.15 -37.08
CA PRO A 115 -0.01 37.01 -36.81
C PRO A 115 -0.62 35.78 -37.48
N LEU A 116 -0.11 35.38 -38.65
CA LEU A 116 -0.54 34.15 -39.31
C LEU A 116 -0.13 32.90 -38.52
N PHE A 117 1.09 32.86 -37.97
CA PHE A 117 1.56 31.77 -37.09
C PHE A 117 0.75 31.70 -35.80
N LYS A 118 0.48 32.84 -35.16
CA LYS A 118 -0.38 32.92 -33.96
C LYS A 118 -1.80 32.47 -34.24
N LYS A 119 -2.35 32.82 -35.41
CA LYS A 119 -3.67 32.38 -35.87
C LYS A 119 -3.71 30.87 -36.05
N LEU A 120 -2.71 30.29 -36.73
CA LEU A 120 -2.59 28.84 -36.88
C LEU A 120 -2.51 28.15 -35.51
N GLN A 121 -1.67 28.65 -34.60
CA GLN A 121 -1.54 28.12 -33.24
C GLN A 121 -2.89 28.11 -32.50
N HIS A 122 -3.62 29.22 -32.56
CA HIS A 122 -4.95 29.33 -31.95
C HIS A 122 -5.97 28.37 -32.58
N GLN A 123 -5.88 28.15 -33.90
CA GLN A 123 -6.76 27.23 -34.63
C GLN A 123 -6.45 25.76 -34.35
N LEU A 124 -5.19 25.40 -34.06
CA LEU A 124 -4.79 24.04 -33.73
C LEU A 124 -5.17 23.63 -32.30
N SER A 125 -5.10 24.57 -31.36
CA SER A 125 -5.28 24.28 -29.92
C SER A 125 -6.57 23.52 -29.55
N PRO A 126 -7.77 23.86 -30.09
CA PRO A 126 -8.99 23.10 -29.80
C PRO A 126 -8.93 21.64 -30.26
N TYR A 127 -8.24 21.36 -31.37
CA TYR A 127 -8.12 20.00 -31.91
C TYR A 127 -7.11 19.17 -31.14
N GLN A 128 -5.99 19.77 -30.73
CA GLN A 128 -5.01 19.15 -29.85
C GLN A 128 -5.65 18.79 -28.49
N ASN A 129 -6.38 19.74 -27.89
CA ASN A 129 -7.10 19.50 -26.64
C ASN A 129 -8.16 18.40 -26.78
N LYS A 130 -8.91 18.39 -27.89
CA LYS A 130 -9.90 17.34 -28.18
C LYS A 130 -9.22 15.97 -28.32
N LEU A 131 -8.12 15.86 -29.05
CA LEU A 131 -7.39 14.60 -29.25
C LEU A 131 -6.78 14.09 -27.94
N ARG A 132 -6.16 14.97 -27.14
CA ARG A 132 -5.67 14.63 -25.79
C ARG A 132 -6.79 14.14 -24.88
N LEU A 133 -7.96 14.78 -24.92
CA LEU A 133 -9.13 14.35 -24.14
C LEU A 133 -9.69 13.00 -24.62
N GLU A 134 -9.74 12.75 -25.93
CA GLU A 134 -10.13 11.46 -26.50
C GLU A 134 -9.16 10.35 -26.06
N GLN A 135 -7.85 10.61 -26.11
CA GLN A 135 -6.81 9.68 -25.66
C GLN A 135 -6.88 9.44 -24.14
N TYR A 136 -7.06 10.50 -23.35
CA TYR A 136 -7.25 10.41 -21.90
C TYR A 136 -8.46 9.54 -21.56
N ASN A 137 -9.62 9.78 -22.20
CA ASN A 137 -10.84 9.00 -21.96
C ASN A 137 -10.68 7.53 -22.37
N LYS A 138 -10.00 7.26 -23.49
CA LYS A 138 -9.66 5.89 -23.90
C LYS A 138 -8.81 5.20 -22.83
N ASN A 139 -7.76 5.86 -22.37
CA ASN A 139 -6.89 5.31 -21.33
C ASN A 139 -7.63 5.17 -19.99
N LEU A 140 -8.53 6.09 -19.65
CA LEU A 140 -9.32 6.02 -18.43
C LEU A 140 -10.20 4.77 -18.40
N ASN A 141 -10.85 4.44 -19.52
CA ASN A 141 -11.62 3.21 -19.66
C ASN A 141 -10.73 1.96 -19.51
N PHE A 142 -9.57 1.94 -20.16
CA PHE A 142 -8.61 0.84 -20.03
C PHE A 142 -8.13 0.66 -18.58
N ILE A 143 -7.83 1.76 -17.88
CA ILE A 143 -7.44 1.74 -16.46
C ILE A 143 -8.61 1.27 -15.58
N GLN A 144 -9.85 1.68 -15.86
CA GLN A 144 -11.02 1.22 -15.12
C GLN A 144 -11.19 -0.30 -15.21
N GLU A 145 -10.97 -0.88 -16.40
CA GLU A 145 -11.09 -2.33 -16.62
C GLU A 145 -9.92 -3.11 -16.00
N ARG A 146 -8.67 -2.65 -16.19
CA ARG A 146 -7.48 -3.40 -15.81
C ARG A 146 -6.95 -3.09 -14.40
N PHE A 147 -7.05 -1.84 -13.96
CA PHE A 147 -6.54 -1.34 -12.67
C PHE A 147 -7.58 -0.45 -11.96
N PRO A 148 -8.72 -1.02 -11.53
CA PRO A 148 -9.84 -0.25 -10.99
C PRO A 148 -9.49 0.57 -9.74
N HIS A 149 -8.47 0.15 -8.97
CA HIS A 149 -7.98 0.93 -7.83
C HIS A 149 -7.31 2.24 -8.26
N VAL A 150 -6.52 2.23 -9.34
CA VAL A 150 -5.92 3.45 -9.92
C VAL A 150 -6.99 4.37 -10.47
N HIS A 151 -8.02 3.82 -11.14
CA HIS A 151 -9.14 4.62 -11.63
C HIS A 151 -9.80 5.45 -10.52
N ARG A 152 -10.05 4.85 -9.35
CA ARG A 152 -10.63 5.57 -8.20
C ARG A 152 -9.76 6.73 -7.72
N GLU A 153 -8.44 6.55 -7.74
CA GLU A 153 -7.49 7.60 -7.36
C GLU A 153 -7.52 8.77 -8.34
N LEU A 154 -7.61 8.49 -9.63
CA LEU A 154 -7.67 9.52 -10.68
C LEU A 154 -8.93 10.40 -10.61
N LEU A 155 -10.05 9.87 -10.09
CA LEU A 155 -11.30 10.63 -9.92
C LEU A 155 -11.21 11.73 -8.86
N LEU A 156 -10.23 11.65 -7.96
CA LEU A 156 -10.08 12.56 -6.81
C LEU A 156 -9.05 13.68 -7.06
N VAL A 157 -8.41 13.67 -8.23
CA VAL A 157 -7.26 14.53 -8.51
C VAL A 157 -7.69 15.76 -9.30
N GLN A 158 -7.26 16.93 -8.83
CA GLN A 158 -7.44 18.19 -9.55
C GLN A 158 -6.30 18.42 -10.53
N ASP A 159 -6.57 19.13 -11.62
CA ASP A 159 -5.56 19.49 -12.62
C ASP A 159 -4.55 20.49 -12.04
N SER A 160 -3.29 20.37 -12.47
CA SER A 160 -2.18 21.22 -12.06
C SER A 160 -1.27 21.52 -13.25
N GLU A 161 -0.70 22.73 -13.30
CA GLU A 161 0.29 23.16 -14.31
C GLU A 161 1.74 22.73 -13.97
N SER A 162 1.92 21.86 -12.97
CA SER A 162 3.24 21.35 -12.53
C SER A 162 3.97 20.49 -13.55
N VAL A 163 3.25 20.00 -14.56
CA VAL A 163 3.79 19.18 -15.65
C VAL A 163 3.40 19.77 -16.99
N GLU A 164 4.39 20.04 -17.83
CA GLU A 164 4.20 20.56 -19.19
C GLU A 164 4.64 19.53 -20.22
N ILE A 165 3.85 19.36 -21.29
CA ILE A 165 4.20 18.50 -22.44
C ILE A 165 4.91 19.36 -23.49
N PHE A 166 6.04 18.88 -24.00
CA PHE A 166 6.76 19.52 -25.10
C PHE A 166 7.34 18.48 -26.08
N SER A 167 7.72 18.92 -27.28
CA SER A 167 8.41 18.08 -28.26
C SER A 167 9.94 18.23 -28.16
N ALA A 168 10.63 17.10 -28.11
CA ALA A 168 12.08 17.00 -28.24
C ALA A 168 12.52 17.37 -29.67
N GLN A 169 13.83 17.55 -29.89
CA GLN A 169 14.35 17.95 -31.21
C GLN A 169 14.06 16.92 -32.32
N ASP A 170 13.89 15.65 -31.98
CA ASP A 170 13.53 14.59 -32.92
C ASP A 170 12.01 14.42 -33.13
N GLY A 171 11.20 15.35 -32.62
CA GLY A 171 9.74 15.33 -32.71
C GLY A 171 9.06 14.53 -31.59
N THR A 172 9.79 13.68 -30.87
CA THR A 172 9.17 12.83 -29.84
C THR A 172 8.75 13.63 -28.60
N LEU A 173 7.61 13.24 -28.01
CA LEU A 173 7.05 13.95 -26.86
C LEU A 173 7.88 13.73 -25.59
N ASN A 174 7.84 14.73 -24.71
CA ASN A 174 8.57 14.76 -23.46
C ASN A 174 7.80 15.61 -22.42
N LEU A 175 8.23 15.54 -21.17
CA LEU A 175 7.64 16.26 -20.03
C LEU A 175 8.66 17.22 -19.41
N LEU A 176 8.22 18.42 -19.02
CA LEU A 176 8.91 19.34 -18.14
C LEU A 176 8.22 19.33 -16.79
N ILE A 177 8.96 19.09 -15.72
CA ILE A 177 8.40 18.86 -14.38
C ILE A 177 9.11 19.75 -13.37
N ASP A 178 8.35 20.27 -12.41
CA ASP A 178 8.92 20.91 -11.22
C ASP A 178 9.81 19.94 -10.43
N SER A 179 10.95 20.43 -9.97
CA SER A 179 11.88 19.67 -9.15
C SER A 179 11.89 20.19 -7.72
N ALA A 180 12.02 19.28 -6.74
CA ALA A 180 12.31 19.65 -5.36
C ALA A 180 13.81 19.96 -5.15
N GLU A 181 14.66 19.63 -6.11
CA GLU A 181 16.12 19.74 -6.05
C GLU A 181 16.67 20.90 -6.91
N GLU A 182 15.92 21.36 -7.91
CA GLU A 182 16.33 22.36 -8.90
C GLU A 182 15.28 23.50 -9.00
N GLU A 183 15.73 24.75 -9.17
CA GLU A 183 14.83 25.92 -9.31
C GLU A 183 14.10 25.96 -10.67
N GLU A 184 14.71 25.40 -11.70
CA GLU A 184 14.13 25.31 -13.05
C GLU A 184 13.43 23.96 -13.27
N LYS A 185 12.40 23.96 -14.14
CA LYS A 185 11.73 22.73 -14.58
C LYS A 185 12.72 21.78 -15.26
N VAL A 186 12.71 20.53 -14.81
CA VAL A 186 13.60 19.48 -15.29
C VAL A 186 12.92 18.73 -16.44
N PRO A 187 13.58 18.56 -17.61
CA PRO A 187 13.07 17.69 -18.66
C PRO A 187 13.16 16.23 -18.18
N PHE A 188 12.06 15.49 -18.31
CA PHE A 188 11.96 14.12 -17.82
C PHE A 188 12.86 13.15 -18.60
N TYR A 189 12.89 13.33 -19.92
CA TYR A 189 13.80 12.64 -20.83
C TYR A 189 14.75 13.63 -21.52
N SER A 190 15.69 13.13 -22.32
CA SER A 190 16.56 13.89 -23.22
C SER A 190 15.76 14.88 -24.06
N ARG A 191 16.21 16.15 -24.12
CA ARG A 191 15.64 17.17 -25.00
C ARG A 191 15.88 16.89 -26.49
N TYR A 192 16.79 15.96 -26.81
CA TYR A 192 17.18 15.64 -28.18
C TYR A 192 16.47 14.39 -28.71
N ASN A 193 16.52 13.28 -27.95
CA ASN A 193 15.94 12.01 -28.35
C ASN A 193 15.59 11.14 -27.12
N PRO A 194 14.39 11.31 -26.54
CA PRO A 194 13.84 10.51 -25.44
C PRO A 194 13.94 8.99 -25.63
N LYS A 195 13.57 8.48 -26.81
CA LYS A 195 13.57 7.02 -27.07
C LYS A 195 14.97 6.42 -27.08
N ARG A 196 15.94 7.14 -27.63
CA ARG A 196 17.36 6.74 -27.62
C ARG A 196 17.93 6.72 -26.20
N GLU A 197 17.59 7.70 -25.38
CA GLU A 197 17.99 7.71 -23.97
C GLU A 197 17.44 6.48 -23.24
N ALA A 198 16.14 6.20 -23.40
CA ALA A 198 15.51 5.01 -22.82
C ALA A 198 16.24 3.72 -23.23
N LYS A 199 16.60 3.59 -24.52
CA LYS A 199 17.38 2.46 -25.04
C LYS A 199 18.76 2.32 -24.40
N ILE A 200 19.51 3.42 -24.28
CA ILE A 200 20.84 3.40 -23.65
C ILE A 200 20.71 3.01 -22.17
N TRP A 201 19.69 3.51 -21.47
CA TRP A 201 19.45 3.20 -20.07
C TRP A 201 19.10 1.72 -19.85
N THR A 202 18.26 1.13 -20.69
CA THR A 202 17.94 -0.31 -20.60
C THR A 202 19.15 -1.18 -20.91
N GLU A 203 20.00 -0.79 -21.87
CA GLU A 203 21.26 -1.46 -22.17
C GLU A 203 22.18 -1.51 -20.94
N TYR A 204 22.37 -0.37 -20.26
CA TYR A 204 23.16 -0.28 -19.03
C TYR A 204 22.56 -1.11 -17.88
N THR A 205 21.24 -1.12 -17.76
CA THR A 205 20.52 -1.80 -16.66
C THR A 205 20.39 -3.31 -16.90
N SER A 206 20.62 -3.79 -18.13
CA SER A 206 20.40 -5.19 -18.53
C SER A 206 21.14 -6.20 -17.65
N ALA A 207 22.39 -5.92 -17.29
CA ALA A 207 23.20 -6.80 -16.43
C ALA A 207 22.58 -6.97 -15.02
N GLN A 208 21.87 -5.96 -14.52
CA GLN A 208 21.23 -6.03 -13.20
C GLN A 208 19.93 -6.84 -13.22
N LEU A 209 19.33 -7.01 -14.40
CA LEU A 209 18.05 -7.71 -14.63
C LEU A 209 18.23 -9.19 -14.92
N GLU A 210 19.47 -9.65 -15.15
CA GLU A 210 19.78 -11.06 -15.36
C GLU A 210 19.40 -11.88 -14.11
N GLY A 211 18.65 -12.97 -14.32
CA GLY A 211 18.11 -13.81 -13.24
C GLY A 211 16.91 -13.22 -12.47
N LYS A 212 16.60 -11.93 -12.64
CA LYS A 212 15.56 -11.24 -11.87
C LYS A 212 14.30 -11.05 -12.71
N ARG A 213 13.42 -12.05 -12.67
CA ARG A 213 12.18 -12.05 -13.46
C ARG A 213 11.20 -10.95 -13.04
N ASN A 214 11.21 -10.50 -11.79
CA ASN A 214 10.27 -9.48 -11.30
C ASN A 214 10.95 -8.13 -11.14
N VAL A 215 10.35 -7.11 -11.74
CA VAL A 215 10.90 -5.76 -11.80
C VAL A 215 9.86 -4.79 -11.27
N VAL A 216 10.22 -4.11 -10.17
CA VAL A 216 9.46 -2.97 -9.66
C VAL A 216 10.05 -1.71 -10.30
N LEU A 217 9.26 -1.05 -11.14
CA LEU A 217 9.59 0.21 -11.78
C LEU A 217 9.12 1.35 -10.88
N TYR A 218 10.06 2.04 -10.25
CA TYR A 218 9.80 3.33 -9.64
C TYR A 218 9.79 4.38 -10.75
N GLY A 219 8.58 4.72 -11.16
CA GLY A 219 8.28 5.69 -12.19
C GLY A 219 7.88 5.11 -13.55
N LEU A 220 6.74 5.58 -14.07
CA LEU A 220 6.31 5.29 -15.43
C LEU A 220 6.80 6.36 -16.41
N GLY A 221 6.75 7.64 -16.04
CA GLY A 221 6.93 8.73 -17.01
C GLY A 221 6.06 8.53 -18.25
N LEU A 222 6.60 8.79 -19.44
CA LEU A 222 5.94 8.48 -20.72
C LEU A 222 6.08 7.00 -21.16
N GLY A 223 6.71 6.14 -20.35
CA GLY A 223 6.77 4.70 -20.59
C GLY A 223 7.78 4.23 -21.63
N TYR A 224 8.62 5.10 -22.20
CA TYR A 224 9.61 4.70 -23.22
C TYR A 224 10.59 3.63 -22.74
N HIS A 225 11.01 3.70 -21.48
CA HIS A 225 11.87 2.67 -20.87
C HIS A 225 11.14 1.36 -20.62
N LEU A 226 9.85 1.40 -20.26
CA LEU A 226 9.04 0.19 -20.11
C LEU A 226 8.84 -0.52 -21.44
N GLU A 227 8.60 0.22 -22.52
CA GLU A 227 8.46 -0.34 -23.87
C GLU A 227 9.75 -1.09 -24.27
N GLU A 228 10.91 -0.46 -24.09
CA GLU A 228 12.20 -1.08 -24.41
C GLU A 228 12.51 -2.29 -23.50
N LEU A 229 12.26 -2.19 -22.20
CA LEU A 229 12.41 -3.31 -21.27
C LEU A 229 11.51 -4.49 -21.67
N SER A 230 10.26 -4.22 -22.01
CA SER A 230 9.29 -5.24 -22.42
C SER A 230 9.66 -5.91 -23.74
N ASN A 231 10.31 -5.17 -24.65
CA ASN A 231 10.81 -5.70 -25.91
C ASN A 231 12.05 -6.59 -25.72
N ARG A 232 12.97 -6.20 -24.84
CA ARG A 232 14.21 -6.94 -24.58
C ARG A 232 14.02 -8.16 -23.67
N PHE A 233 13.10 -8.07 -22.71
CA PHE A 233 12.93 -9.05 -21.64
C PHE A 233 11.51 -9.63 -21.60
N GLU A 234 11.21 -10.52 -22.56
CA GLU A 234 9.86 -11.09 -22.74
C GLU A 234 9.33 -11.85 -21.52
N SER A 235 10.22 -12.49 -20.74
CA SER A 235 9.82 -13.26 -19.56
C SER A 235 9.58 -12.42 -18.30
N HIS A 236 10.05 -11.17 -18.29
CA HIS A 236 10.04 -10.32 -17.10
C HIS A 236 8.64 -9.80 -16.81
N GLN A 237 8.36 -9.60 -15.53
CA GLN A 237 7.09 -9.12 -15.01
C GLN A 237 7.32 -7.77 -14.35
N PHE A 238 6.53 -6.77 -14.74
CA PHE A 238 6.68 -5.39 -14.31
C PHE A 238 5.55 -4.99 -13.37
N ILE A 239 5.94 -4.30 -12.30
CA ILE A 239 5.03 -3.63 -11.38
C ILE A 239 5.46 -2.19 -11.28
N ILE A 240 4.52 -1.31 -11.53
CA ILE A 240 4.84 0.08 -11.79
C ILE A 240 4.29 0.92 -10.65
N TYR A 241 5.13 1.78 -10.10
CA TYR A 241 4.72 2.79 -9.14
C TYR A 241 5.09 4.17 -9.69
N GLU A 242 4.11 4.95 -10.13
CA GLU A 242 4.32 6.35 -10.51
C GLU A 242 4.01 7.26 -9.31
N PRO A 243 5.03 7.83 -8.65
CA PRO A 243 4.81 8.64 -7.45
C PRO A 243 3.98 9.92 -7.70
N ASP A 244 4.01 10.47 -8.92
CA ASP A 244 3.31 11.72 -9.25
C ASP A 244 2.08 11.48 -10.13
N VAL A 245 0.90 11.78 -9.58
CA VAL A 245 -0.36 11.62 -10.30
C VAL A 245 -0.45 12.54 -11.52
N GLN A 246 0.17 13.72 -11.49
CA GLN A 246 0.15 14.65 -12.63
C GLN A 246 0.99 14.13 -13.80
N VAL A 247 2.11 13.47 -13.51
CA VAL A 247 2.91 12.77 -14.53
C VAL A 247 2.09 11.66 -15.19
N PHE A 248 1.40 10.85 -14.38
CA PHE A 248 0.56 9.79 -14.91
C PHE A 248 -0.62 10.32 -15.76
N ARG A 249 -1.29 11.39 -15.31
CA ARG A 249 -2.38 12.04 -16.07
C ARG A 249 -1.90 12.56 -17.42
N ASN A 250 -0.77 13.28 -17.45
CA ASN A 250 -0.20 13.78 -18.70
C ASN A 250 0.21 12.64 -19.64
N THR A 251 0.74 11.54 -19.08
CA THR A 251 1.01 10.32 -19.84
C THR A 251 -0.26 9.75 -20.47
N MET A 252 -1.39 9.73 -19.74
CA MET A 252 -2.69 9.30 -20.29
C MET A 252 -3.20 10.20 -21.42
N CYS A 253 -2.76 11.46 -21.51
CA CYS A 253 -3.17 12.36 -22.59
C CYS A 253 -2.41 12.09 -23.90
N VAL A 254 -1.21 11.50 -23.84
CA VAL A 254 -0.30 11.43 -25.00
C VAL A 254 0.23 10.04 -25.34
N ILE A 255 0.12 9.07 -24.43
CA ILE A 255 0.58 7.68 -24.64
C ILE A 255 -0.63 6.74 -24.66
N ASP A 256 -0.68 5.84 -25.63
CA ASP A 256 -1.66 4.76 -25.66
C ASP A 256 -1.29 3.65 -24.65
N LEU A 257 -1.91 3.65 -23.47
CA LEU A 257 -1.58 2.72 -22.39
C LEU A 257 -2.00 1.28 -22.73
N GLU A 258 -3.07 1.11 -23.49
CA GLU A 258 -3.53 -0.21 -23.95
C GLU A 258 -2.45 -0.86 -24.83
N ARG A 259 -1.85 -0.08 -25.72
CA ARG A 259 -0.71 -0.51 -26.55
C ARG A 259 0.53 -0.77 -25.71
N LEU A 260 0.88 0.17 -24.82
CA LEU A 260 2.08 0.06 -23.97
C LEU A 260 2.05 -1.20 -23.08
N PHE A 261 0.86 -1.58 -22.58
CA PHE A 261 0.71 -2.74 -21.68
C PHE A 261 0.19 -4.00 -22.39
N SER A 262 0.28 -4.06 -23.72
CA SER A 262 -0.30 -5.14 -24.54
C SER A 262 0.32 -6.53 -24.32
N ARG A 263 1.57 -6.61 -23.82
CA ARG A 263 2.31 -7.88 -23.65
C ARG A 263 1.92 -8.69 -22.40
N ASP A 264 0.89 -8.28 -21.67
CA ASP A 264 0.46 -8.86 -20.37
C ASP A 264 1.59 -9.09 -19.34
N ASN A 265 2.71 -8.39 -19.49
CA ASN A 265 3.86 -8.46 -18.59
C ASN A 265 3.80 -7.41 -17.48
N VAL A 266 2.93 -6.40 -17.60
CA VAL A 266 2.60 -5.45 -16.53
C VAL A 266 1.52 -6.06 -15.63
N LYS A 267 1.93 -6.47 -14.43
CA LYS A 267 1.07 -7.21 -13.49
C LYS A 267 0.33 -6.34 -12.49
N ASP A 268 0.82 -5.15 -12.18
CA ASP A 268 0.16 -4.19 -11.31
C ASP A 268 0.67 -2.76 -11.57
N LEU A 269 -0.13 -1.77 -11.16
CA LEU A 269 0.15 -0.35 -11.27
C LEU A 269 -0.36 0.37 -10.03
N ALA A 270 0.43 1.26 -9.46
CA ALA A 270 0.00 2.22 -8.43
C ALA A 270 0.46 3.63 -8.81
N VAL A 271 -0.35 4.62 -8.44
CA VAL A 271 -0.14 6.02 -8.82
C VAL A 271 -0.37 6.92 -7.61
N GLY A 272 0.55 7.84 -7.38
CA GLY A 272 0.44 8.89 -6.36
C GLY A 272 1.15 8.59 -5.03
N PRO A 273 1.20 9.60 -4.13
CA PRO A 273 2.00 9.53 -2.90
C PRO A 273 1.28 8.89 -1.71
N LYS A 274 0.04 8.39 -1.89
CA LYS A 274 -0.75 7.86 -0.78
C LYS A 274 -0.16 6.55 -0.25
N LYS A 275 0.29 6.56 1.01
CA LYS A 275 0.87 5.39 1.69
C LYS A 275 -0.01 4.14 1.58
N ASN A 276 -1.32 4.27 1.80
CA ASN A 276 -2.24 3.12 1.73
C ASN A 276 -2.24 2.40 0.36
N GLU A 277 -2.06 3.14 -0.74
CA GLU A 277 -1.97 2.52 -2.08
C GLU A 277 -0.65 1.80 -2.27
N LEU A 278 0.42 2.34 -1.70
CA LEU A 278 1.74 1.73 -1.71
C LEU A 278 1.78 0.44 -0.86
N ASP A 279 1.18 0.46 0.34
CA ASP A 279 1.06 -0.73 1.20
C ASP A 279 0.24 -1.83 0.50
N GLN A 280 -0.86 -1.45 -0.16
CA GLN A 280 -1.66 -2.39 -0.96
C GLN A 280 -0.88 -2.92 -2.18
N LEU A 281 -0.09 -2.09 -2.86
CA LEU A 281 0.78 -2.53 -3.96
C LEU A 281 1.75 -3.59 -3.46
N PHE A 282 2.46 -3.32 -2.36
CA PHE A 282 3.39 -4.28 -1.79
C PHE A 282 2.69 -5.56 -1.35
N TYR A 283 1.52 -5.47 -0.73
CA TYR A 283 0.75 -6.65 -0.33
C TYR A 283 0.35 -7.52 -1.55
N ARG A 284 -0.23 -6.91 -2.59
CA ARG A 284 -0.62 -7.62 -3.83
C ARG A 284 0.59 -8.22 -4.52
N PHE A 285 1.70 -7.49 -4.55
CA PHE A 285 2.96 -7.93 -5.13
C PHE A 285 3.55 -9.12 -4.40
N LEU A 286 3.81 -8.98 -3.09
CA LEU A 286 4.49 -9.99 -2.28
C LEU A 286 3.66 -11.26 -2.16
N ARG A 287 2.33 -11.16 -2.21
CA ARG A 287 1.46 -12.34 -2.27
C ARG A 287 1.62 -13.12 -3.56
N LYS A 288 1.87 -12.48 -4.71
CA LYS A 288 1.94 -13.13 -6.03
C LYS A 288 3.36 -13.47 -6.50
N VAL A 289 4.38 -12.75 -6.02
CA VAL A 289 5.71 -12.82 -6.62
C VAL A 289 6.42 -14.18 -6.44
N LYS A 290 7.18 -14.57 -7.47
CA LYS A 290 8.03 -15.78 -7.49
C LYS A 290 9.44 -15.43 -7.94
N GLY A 291 10.45 -15.89 -7.22
CA GLY A 291 11.85 -15.66 -7.58
C GLY A 291 12.35 -14.28 -7.17
N GLU A 292 13.52 -13.90 -7.68
CA GLU A 292 14.17 -12.64 -7.32
C GLU A 292 13.44 -11.41 -7.87
N THR A 293 13.53 -10.33 -7.11
CA THR A 293 12.93 -9.03 -7.41
C THR A 293 14.00 -7.96 -7.41
N ILE A 294 13.87 -7.00 -8.32
CA ILE A 294 14.68 -5.78 -8.31
C ILE A 294 13.80 -4.54 -8.44
N ILE A 295 14.21 -3.46 -7.76
CA ILE A 295 13.64 -2.13 -7.95
C ILE A 295 14.59 -1.35 -8.86
N ILE A 296 14.07 -0.79 -9.95
CA ILE A 296 14.82 0.08 -10.86
C ILE A 296 14.03 1.37 -11.14
N SER A 297 14.73 2.40 -11.56
CA SER A 297 14.16 3.73 -11.84
C SER A 297 15.02 4.48 -12.84
N LEU A 298 14.43 5.39 -13.62
CA LEU A 298 15.22 6.35 -14.40
C LEU A 298 16.03 7.29 -13.48
N PRO A 299 17.21 7.76 -13.91
CA PRO A 299 18.03 8.69 -13.13
C PRO A 299 17.32 10.01 -12.81
N VAL A 300 16.41 10.46 -13.69
CA VAL A 300 15.66 11.72 -13.52
C VAL A 300 14.86 11.76 -12.23
N TYR A 301 14.37 10.63 -11.72
CA TYR A 301 13.67 10.60 -10.43
C TYR A 301 14.55 10.99 -9.24
N ASN A 302 15.88 10.81 -9.32
CA ASN A 302 16.79 11.35 -8.32
C ASN A 302 16.89 12.88 -8.39
N ARG A 303 16.69 13.47 -9.59
CA ARG A 303 16.73 14.92 -9.81
C ARG A 303 15.40 15.59 -9.51
N ILE A 304 14.29 14.87 -9.62
CA ILE A 304 12.95 15.39 -9.30
C ILE A 304 12.76 15.40 -7.79
N ASN A 305 12.98 14.27 -7.12
CA ASN A 305 12.83 14.16 -5.67
C ASN A 305 13.59 12.95 -5.13
N ARG A 306 14.83 13.17 -4.67
CA ARG A 306 15.67 12.08 -4.16
C ARG A 306 15.12 11.48 -2.88
N GLU A 307 14.57 12.33 -2.01
CA GLU A 307 14.04 11.93 -0.70
C GLU A 307 12.84 10.99 -0.85
N LEU A 308 11.88 11.32 -1.71
CA LEU A 308 10.69 10.50 -1.96
C LEU A 308 11.05 9.12 -2.52
N LYS A 309 12.04 9.05 -3.40
CA LYS A 309 12.54 7.78 -3.93
C LYS A 309 13.24 6.95 -2.86
N GLN A 310 14.05 7.59 -2.00
CA GLN A 310 14.70 6.90 -0.90
C GLN A 310 13.66 6.35 0.08
N LYS A 311 12.64 7.15 0.42
CA LYS A 311 11.51 6.75 1.25
C LYS A 311 10.79 5.52 0.69
N PHE A 312 10.47 5.51 -0.60
CA PHE A 312 9.89 4.35 -1.26
C PHE A 312 10.76 3.09 -1.13
N ALA A 313 12.08 3.22 -1.32
CA ALA A 313 12.99 2.09 -1.19
C ALA A 313 13.02 1.52 0.24
N ASP A 314 12.92 2.38 1.25
CA ASP A 314 12.89 1.99 2.65
C ASP A 314 11.54 1.36 3.04
N GLU A 315 10.43 1.92 2.56
CA GLU A 315 9.09 1.34 2.72
C GLU A 315 8.98 -0.03 2.02
N ALA A 316 9.55 -0.19 0.83
CA ALA A 316 9.60 -1.48 0.13
C ALA A 316 10.37 -2.54 0.92
N ARG A 317 11.51 -2.17 1.52
CA ARG A 317 12.29 -3.07 2.38
C ARG A 317 11.50 -3.47 3.62
N LEU A 318 10.84 -2.51 4.29
CA LEU A 318 10.00 -2.80 5.45
C LEU A 318 8.82 -3.70 5.09
N ALA A 319 8.17 -3.47 3.96
CA ALA A 319 7.06 -4.30 3.50
C ALA A 319 7.49 -5.77 3.25
N VAL A 320 8.68 -6.00 2.68
CA VAL A 320 9.26 -7.35 2.51
C VAL A 320 9.49 -8.02 3.86
N LEU A 321 10.09 -7.31 4.82
CA LEU A 321 10.34 -7.83 6.16
C LEU A 321 9.02 -8.14 6.89
N ASN A 322 8.04 -7.24 6.84
CA ASN A 322 6.71 -7.43 7.42
C ASN A 322 5.98 -8.64 6.80
N PHE A 323 6.05 -8.81 5.49
CA PHE A 323 5.46 -9.96 4.82
C PHE A 323 6.14 -11.27 5.25
N ALA A 324 7.48 -11.30 5.32
CA ALA A 324 8.22 -12.47 5.77
C ALA A 324 7.92 -12.81 7.24
N TYR A 325 7.89 -11.80 8.11
CA TYR A 325 7.52 -11.92 9.51
C TYR A 325 6.10 -12.47 9.67
N SER A 326 5.12 -11.88 8.98
CA SER A 326 3.73 -12.30 9.00
C SER A 326 3.56 -13.74 8.51
N LYS A 327 4.24 -14.11 7.42
CA LYS A 327 4.25 -15.49 6.89
C LYS A 327 4.82 -16.49 7.90
N SER A 328 5.92 -16.12 8.58
CA SER A 328 6.51 -16.95 9.63
C SER A 328 5.59 -17.06 10.84
N ALA A 329 4.90 -15.98 11.22
CA ALA A 329 4.01 -15.97 12.38
C ALA A 329 2.78 -16.84 12.14
N HIS A 330 2.09 -16.68 11.00
CA HIS A 330 0.93 -17.51 10.63
C HIS A 330 1.31 -18.98 10.48
N GLY A 331 2.47 -19.29 9.91
CA GLY A 331 2.96 -20.67 9.81
C GLY A 331 3.22 -21.34 11.17
N LYS A 332 3.53 -20.56 12.21
CA LYS A 332 3.77 -21.07 13.58
C LYS A 332 2.51 -21.08 14.44
N PHE A 333 1.67 -20.06 14.32
CA PHE A 333 0.61 -19.77 15.29
C PHE A 333 -0.81 -19.80 14.70
N GLY A 334 -1.00 -19.87 13.38
CA GLY A 334 -2.33 -19.77 12.75
C GLY A 334 -3.37 -20.74 13.31
N ILE A 335 -3.00 -22.01 13.51
CA ILE A 335 -3.84 -23.01 14.17
C ILE A 335 -4.12 -22.65 15.64
N GLN A 336 -3.10 -22.24 16.39
CA GLN A 336 -3.25 -21.86 17.80
C GLN A 336 -4.16 -20.65 17.97
N TRP A 337 -3.98 -19.60 17.16
CA TRP A 337 -4.85 -18.43 17.19
C TRP A 337 -6.28 -18.78 16.81
N THR A 338 -6.48 -19.66 15.83
CA THR A 338 -7.82 -20.13 15.46
C THR A 338 -8.47 -20.92 16.61
N GLN A 339 -7.70 -21.77 17.30
CA GLN A 339 -8.15 -22.46 18.51
C GLN A 339 -8.56 -21.48 19.61
N ASN A 340 -7.70 -20.51 19.92
CA ASN A 340 -7.97 -19.50 20.94
C ASN A 340 -9.23 -18.72 20.62
N ARG A 341 -9.37 -18.22 19.38
CA ARG A 341 -10.56 -17.48 18.93
C ARG A 341 -11.84 -18.29 19.12
N LEU A 342 -11.81 -19.58 18.80
CA LEU A 342 -12.94 -20.48 19.01
C LEU A 342 -13.22 -20.70 20.50
N TYR A 343 -12.23 -21.10 21.30
CA TYR A 343 -12.44 -21.39 22.72
C TYR A 343 -12.84 -20.15 23.52
N ASN A 344 -12.29 -18.99 23.17
CA ASN A 344 -12.64 -17.72 23.78
C ASN A 344 -14.07 -17.28 23.45
N MET A 345 -14.77 -17.89 22.49
CA MET A 345 -16.20 -17.62 22.27
C MET A 345 -17.04 -17.81 23.53
N ALA A 346 -16.66 -18.77 24.38
CA ALA A 346 -17.32 -18.97 25.66
C ALA A 346 -17.27 -17.69 26.52
N VAL A 347 -16.15 -16.97 26.53
CA VAL A 347 -16.02 -15.70 27.26
C VAL A 347 -16.62 -14.54 26.46
N ASN A 348 -16.31 -14.42 25.17
CA ASN A 348 -16.70 -13.30 24.29
C ASN A 348 -18.23 -13.08 24.23
N ILE A 349 -19.01 -14.16 24.27
CA ILE A 349 -20.48 -14.09 24.24
C ILE A 349 -21.03 -13.39 25.50
N ASP A 350 -20.34 -13.53 26.63
CA ASP A 350 -20.78 -12.99 27.91
C ASP A 350 -20.08 -11.71 28.33
N SER A 351 -18.80 -11.52 27.97
CA SER A 351 -18.08 -10.28 28.29
C SER A 351 -18.64 -9.10 27.51
N PRO A 352 -18.66 -7.89 28.10
CA PRO A 352 -18.92 -6.68 27.34
C PRO A 352 -17.79 -6.41 26.35
N SER A 353 -18.10 -5.86 25.17
CA SER A 353 -17.06 -5.22 24.37
C SER A 353 -16.71 -3.85 24.95
N LEU A 354 -15.56 -3.31 24.56
CA LEU A 354 -15.12 -1.96 24.96
C LEU A 354 -16.05 -0.83 24.48
N ILE A 355 -17.10 -1.14 23.72
CA ILE A 355 -17.97 -0.18 23.01
C ILE A 355 -18.44 0.97 23.91
N GLY A 356 -18.89 0.69 25.13
CA GLY A 356 -19.47 1.67 26.05
C GLY A 356 -18.46 2.69 26.58
N LEU A 357 -17.16 2.41 26.50
CA LEU A 357 -16.10 3.31 26.96
C LEU A 357 -15.58 4.27 25.88
N LYS A 358 -16.15 4.26 24.67
CA LYS A 358 -15.76 5.17 23.59
C LYS A 358 -15.82 6.62 24.05
N GLY A 359 -14.68 7.32 24.02
CA GLY A 359 -14.58 8.74 24.36
C GLY A 359 -14.87 9.10 25.83
N GLN A 360 -15.01 8.13 26.74
CA GLN A 360 -15.36 8.40 28.15
C GLN A 360 -14.17 8.98 28.95
N MET A 361 -12.96 8.93 28.41
CA MET A 361 -11.71 9.37 29.04
C MET A 361 -11.12 10.62 28.39
N LYS A 362 -11.93 11.44 27.71
CA LYS A 362 -11.50 12.65 26.98
C LYS A 362 -10.75 13.73 27.78
N ASN A 363 -10.80 13.67 29.11
CA ASN A 363 -10.12 14.61 30.01
C ASN A 363 -9.00 13.94 30.83
N LYS A 364 -8.62 12.72 30.46
CA LYS A 364 -7.65 11.90 31.18
C LYS A 364 -6.51 11.52 30.23
N PRO A 365 -5.26 11.87 30.53
CA PRO A 365 -4.13 11.34 29.79
C PRO A 365 -3.92 9.86 30.16
N ALA A 366 -3.19 9.14 29.31
CA ALA A 366 -2.83 7.74 29.54
C ALA A 366 -1.31 7.53 29.44
N VAL A 367 -0.79 6.60 30.23
CA VAL A 367 0.59 6.09 30.10
C VAL A 367 0.52 4.61 29.77
N ILE A 368 1.14 4.21 28.67
CA ILE A 368 1.27 2.81 28.25
C ILE A 368 2.64 2.30 28.68
N VAL A 369 2.63 1.31 29.55
CA VAL A 369 3.82 0.74 30.19
C VAL A 369 4.25 -0.53 29.47
N GLY A 370 5.48 -0.53 28.97
CA GLY A 370 6.21 -1.69 28.46
C GLY A 370 7.11 -2.32 29.52
N ALA A 371 7.83 -3.39 29.17
CA ALA A 371 8.70 -4.14 30.09
C ALA A 371 10.21 -3.88 29.88
N GLY A 372 10.55 -2.85 29.11
CA GLY A 372 11.92 -2.49 28.78
C GLY A 372 12.72 -1.99 29.99
N PRO A 373 14.06 -2.15 29.98
CA PRO A 373 14.96 -1.67 31.04
C PRO A 373 14.70 -0.24 31.55
N SER A 374 14.30 0.70 30.70
CA SER A 374 14.10 2.09 31.12
C SER A 374 12.95 2.30 32.10
N LEU A 375 12.04 1.32 32.24
CA LEU A 375 10.89 1.40 33.15
C LEU A 375 11.34 1.69 34.60
N GLU A 376 12.45 1.10 35.04
CA GLU A 376 12.95 1.25 36.41
C GLU A 376 13.17 2.73 36.79
N ASN A 377 13.57 3.57 35.83
CA ASN A 377 13.81 4.99 36.04
C ASN A 377 12.51 5.78 36.31
N ASP A 378 11.36 5.25 35.88
CA ASP A 378 10.08 5.96 35.90
C ASP A 378 9.12 5.44 37.00
N ILE A 379 9.51 4.40 37.75
CA ILE A 379 8.64 3.74 38.75
C ILE A 379 8.12 4.71 39.82
N GLU A 380 8.98 5.54 40.40
CA GLU A 380 8.56 6.50 41.43
C GLU A 380 7.54 7.51 40.87
N VAL A 381 7.79 7.99 39.65
CA VAL A 381 6.90 8.95 38.98
C VAL A 381 5.56 8.32 38.62
N LEU A 382 5.56 7.06 38.16
CA LEU A 382 4.33 6.30 37.91
C LEU A 382 3.50 6.12 39.18
N ARG A 383 4.15 5.94 40.33
CA ARG A 383 3.46 5.82 41.63
C ARG A 383 2.75 7.13 42.00
N GLU A 384 3.39 8.27 41.77
CA GLU A 384 2.79 9.59 42.00
C GLU A 384 1.66 9.91 41.01
N LEU A 385 1.76 9.44 39.77
CA LEU A 385 0.74 9.64 38.73
C LEU A 385 -0.56 8.82 38.95
N LYS A 386 -0.51 7.76 39.77
CA LYS A 386 -1.66 6.89 40.02
C LYS A 386 -2.85 7.68 40.56
N GLY A 387 -4.03 7.47 39.95
CA GLY A 387 -5.27 8.18 40.30
C GLY A 387 -5.47 9.54 39.61
N HIS A 388 -4.44 10.06 38.95
CA HIS A 388 -4.52 11.28 38.14
C HIS A 388 -4.74 10.97 36.66
N ILE A 389 -4.04 9.96 36.16
CA ILE A 389 -4.00 9.50 34.78
C ILE A 389 -4.50 8.05 34.65
N ILE A 390 -4.57 7.50 33.43
CA ILE A 390 -4.79 6.06 33.20
C ILE A 390 -3.45 5.36 32.98
N ILE A 391 -3.06 4.45 33.87
CA ILE A 391 -1.88 3.60 33.70
C ILE A 391 -2.31 2.29 33.02
N ILE A 392 -1.80 2.05 31.81
CA ILE A 392 -2.13 0.89 31.00
C ILE A 392 -0.93 -0.06 30.95
N SER A 393 -1.10 -1.26 31.48
CA SER A 393 -0.13 -2.35 31.35
C SER A 393 -0.33 -3.08 30.03
N ALA A 394 0.68 -3.02 29.15
CA ALA A 394 0.70 -3.80 27.91
C ALA A 394 1.32 -5.19 28.14
N GLY A 395 0.48 -6.21 28.27
CA GLY A 395 0.89 -7.60 28.35
C GLY A 395 1.82 -7.89 29.54
N SER A 396 3.05 -8.32 29.25
CA SER A 396 4.03 -8.75 30.26
C SER A 396 4.45 -7.68 31.27
N SER A 397 4.25 -6.38 30.98
CA SER A 397 4.63 -5.30 31.91
C SER A 397 3.89 -5.34 33.25
N ILE A 398 2.79 -6.10 33.34
CA ILE A 398 2.04 -6.29 34.58
C ILE A 398 2.93 -6.89 35.68
N GLN A 399 3.85 -7.78 35.34
CA GLN A 399 4.74 -8.40 36.32
C GLN A 399 5.69 -7.38 36.93
N SER A 400 6.28 -6.52 36.09
CA SER A 400 7.17 -5.44 36.53
C SER A 400 6.43 -4.43 37.40
N LEU A 401 5.24 -3.99 36.97
CA LEU A 401 4.42 -3.05 37.74
C LEU A 401 4.07 -3.61 39.13
N LEU A 402 3.57 -4.86 39.20
CA LEU A 402 3.25 -5.49 40.48
C LEU A 402 4.49 -5.74 41.35
N HIS A 403 5.64 -6.06 40.75
CA HIS A 403 6.91 -6.20 41.47
C HIS A 403 7.29 -4.91 42.22
N TYR A 404 7.07 -3.75 41.60
CA TYR A 404 7.31 -2.44 42.21
C TYR A 404 6.10 -1.90 43.02
N GLY A 405 5.06 -2.71 43.22
CA GLY A 405 3.88 -2.33 44.01
C GLY A 405 2.96 -1.31 43.33
N ILE A 406 2.97 -1.23 42.00
CA ILE A 406 2.09 -0.36 41.22
C ILE A 406 0.99 -1.20 40.59
N GLU A 407 -0.27 -0.89 40.90
CA GLU A 407 -1.42 -1.48 40.22
C GLU A 407 -1.85 -0.61 39.02
N PRO A 408 -1.83 -1.13 37.78
CA PRO A 408 -2.34 -0.39 36.64
C PRO A 408 -3.86 -0.17 36.74
N ASP A 409 -4.37 0.81 35.99
CA ASP A 409 -5.81 1.02 35.83
C ASP A 409 -6.43 0.06 34.82
N LEU A 410 -5.62 -0.37 33.83
CA LEU A 410 -6.05 -1.27 32.77
C LEU A 410 -4.93 -2.21 32.38
N ILE A 411 -5.25 -3.49 32.21
CA ILE A 411 -4.39 -4.48 31.56
C ILE A 411 -4.91 -4.69 30.13
N VAL A 412 -4.00 -4.67 29.16
CA VAL A 412 -4.29 -5.05 27.77
C VAL A 412 -3.50 -6.29 27.42
N SER A 413 -4.13 -7.30 26.82
CA SER A 413 -3.46 -8.54 26.41
C SER A 413 -4.01 -9.08 25.08
N MET A 414 -3.13 -9.56 24.20
CA MET A 414 -3.52 -10.13 22.91
C MET A 414 -2.75 -11.40 22.53
N ASP A 415 -1.66 -11.75 23.22
CA ASP A 415 -0.78 -12.82 22.77
C ASP A 415 -1.41 -14.22 22.98
N GLY A 416 -1.40 -15.01 21.92
CA GLY A 416 -2.04 -16.33 21.89
C GLY A 416 -1.19 -17.51 22.36
N GLY A 417 0.09 -17.28 22.67
CA GLY A 417 1.03 -18.34 23.00
C GLY A 417 1.05 -18.73 24.48
N ASN A 418 1.42 -19.98 24.76
CA ASN A 418 1.62 -20.48 26.13
C ASN A 418 2.58 -19.65 27.00
N PRO A 419 3.65 -19.00 26.47
CA PRO A 419 4.44 -18.05 27.27
C PRO A 419 3.59 -16.94 27.90
N ASN A 420 2.55 -16.46 27.21
CA ASN A 420 1.62 -15.46 27.75
C ASN A 420 0.84 -16.02 28.93
N TYR A 421 0.28 -17.22 28.82
CA TYR A 421 -0.41 -17.86 29.95
C TYR A 421 0.49 -18.01 31.18
N ARG A 422 1.76 -18.40 31.00
CA ARG A 422 2.71 -18.52 32.12
C ARG A 422 2.99 -17.19 32.82
N LEU A 423 2.93 -16.06 32.11
CA LEU A 423 3.07 -14.73 32.69
C LEU A 423 1.91 -14.40 33.64
N PHE A 424 0.69 -14.78 33.25
CA PHE A 424 -0.54 -14.43 33.98
C PHE A 424 -0.97 -15.42 35.06
N LYS A 425 -0.69 -16.73 34.92
CA LYS A 425 -1.29 -17.80 35.74
C LYS A 425 -1.13 -17.69 37.26
N ASN A 426 -0.13 -16.94 37.74
CA ASN A 426 0.20 -16.81 39.16
C ASN A 426 -0.05 -15.39 39.71
N LEU A 427 -0.68 -14.51 38.92
CA LEU A 427 -0.92 -13.12 39.31
C LEU A 427 -2.33 -12.97 39.88
N ASN A 428 -2.45 -12.21 40.97
CA ASN A 428 -3.74 -11.81 41.53
C ASN A 428 -4.17 -10.47 40.93
N ILE A 429 -4.95 -10.52 39.84
CA ILE A 429 -5.30 -9.34 39.02
C ILE A 429 -6.78 -9.29 38.63
N ASP A 430 -7.64 -10.08 39.27
CA ASP A 430 -9.07 -10.18 38.90
C ASP A 430 -9.87 -8.91 39.27
N HIS A 431 -9.34 -8.11 40.20
CA HIS A 431 -9.89 -6.79 40.55
C HIS A 431 -9.50 -5.69 39.55
N ILE A 432 -8.51 -5.92 38.70
CA ILE A 432 -7.99 -4.94 37.74
C ILE A 432 -8.74 -5.08 36.41
N PRO A 433 -9.26 -3.99 35.83
CA PRO A 433 -9.83 -4.00 34.49
C PRO A 433 -8.90 -4.63 33.45
N PHE A 434 -9.43 -5.57 32.66
CA PHE A 434 -8.70 -6.38 31.70
C PHE A 434 -9.38 -6.33 30.33
N VAL A 435 -8.68 -5.77 29.34
CA VAL A 435 -9.12 -5.74 27.94
C VAL A 435 -8.30 -6.72 27.13
N TYR A 436 -8.99 -7.57 26.36
CA TYR A 436 -8.33 -8.58 25.56
C TYR A 436 -8.75 -8.59 24.10
N ALA A 437 -7.86 -9.08 23.24
CA ALA A 437 -8.20 -9.45 21.88
C ALA A 437 -8.60 -10.94 21.81
N PRO A 438 -9.51 -11.36 20.91
CA PRO A 438 -10.09 -12.70 20.93
C PRO A 438 -9.09 -13.84 20.69
N GLN A 439 -7.90 -13.54 20.17
CA GLN A 439 -6.83 -14.53 19.95
C GLN A 439 -5.92 -14.78 21.16
N VAL A 440 -6.15 -14.08 22.29
CA VAL A 440 -5.40 -14.26 23.54
C VAL A 440 -5.42 -15.72 23.98
N GLU A 441 -4.33 -16.19 24.61
CA GLU A 441 -4.28 -17.58 25.11
C GLU A 441 -5.46 -17.84 26.06
N TYR A 442 -6.27 -18.85 25.73
CA TYR A 442 -7.62 -18.98 26.27
C TYR A 442 -7.66 -19.22 27.78
N HIS A 443 -6.66 -19.87 28.36
CA HIS A 443 -6.62 -20.13 29.80
C HIS A 443 -6.48 -18.84 30.62
N ILE A 444 -6.00 -17.74 30.02
CA ILE A 444 -5.84 -16.44 30.71
C ILE A 444 -7.21 -15.86 31.11
N ILE A 445 -8.24 -16.11 30.30
CA ILE A 445 -9.56 -15.50 30.47
C ILE A 445 -10.66 -16.50 30.81
N GLU A 446 -10.44 -17.81 30.66
CA GLU A 446 -11.45 -18.86 30.80
C GLU A 446 -12.23 -18.74 32.13
N ASN A 447 -11.54 -18.42 33.22
CA ASN A 447 -12.13 -18.30 34.55
C ASN A 447 -12.53 -16.88 34.97
N ARG A 448 -12.26 -15.85 34.15
CA ARG A 448 -12.57 -14.45 34.47
C ARG A 448 -14.04 -14.15 34.23
N ARG A 449 -14.69 -13.45 35.18
CA ARG A 449 -16.11 -13.08 35.12
C ARG A 449 -16.36 -11.59 35.24
N GLU A 450 -15.58 -10.92 36.07
CA GLU A 450 -15.70 -9.49 36.34
C GLU A 450 -14.51 -8.71 35.80
N ASN A 451 -14.66 -7.38 35.70
CA ASN A 451 -13.62 -6.45 35.26
C ASN A 451 -12.93 -6.88 33.95
N ILE A 452 -13.68 -7.53 33.05
CA ILE A 452 -13.18 -8.02 31.78
C ILE A 452 -13.99 -7.44 30.62
N ALA A 453 -13.30 -7.08 29.54
CA ALA A 453 -13.92 -6.65 28.29
C ALA A 453 -13.08 -7.06 27.09
N HIS A 454 -13.69 -7.07 25.91
CA HIS A 454 -12.98 -7.42 24.67
C HIS A 454 -13.05 -6.33 23.61
N VAL A 455 -12.11 -6.41 22.68
CA VAL A 455 -12.14 -5.69 21.41
C VAL A 455 -12.15 -6.70 20.27
N TYR A 456 -12.30 -6.25 19.03
CA TYR A 456 -12.17 -7.08 17.84
C TYR A 456 -10.98 -6.63 17.02
N PHE A 457 -10.38 -7.54 16.25
CA PHE A 457 -9.39 -7.17 15.24
C PHE A 457 -9.94 -7.25 13.84
N ALA A 458 -9.56 -6.30 12.99
CA ALA A 458 -10.01 -6.22 11.60
C ALA A 458 -9.66 -7.48 10.78
N ASN A 459 -8.55 -8.15 11.10
CA ASN A 459 -8.11 -9.40 10.47
C ASN A 459 -8.67 -10.68 11.13
N ASP A 460 -9.50 -10.56 12.18
CA ASP A 460 -10.14 -11.69 12.84
C ASP A 460 -11.58 -11.91 12.34
N LEU A 461 -11.69 -12.40 11.11
CA LEU A 461 -12.99 -12.71 10.52
C LEU A 461 -13.73 -13.84 11.26
N VAL A 462 -13.00 -14.73 11.95
CA VAL A 462 -13.60 -15.84 12.71
C VAL A 462 -14.51 -15.28 13.79
N THR A 463 -13.94 -14.49 14.71
CA THR A 463 -14.73 -13.94 15.81
C THR A 463 -15.72 -12.88 15.32
N GLN A 464 -15.37 -12.07 14.32
CA GLN A 464 -16.29 -11.06 13.77
C GLN A 464 -17.58 -11.69 13.22
N VAL A 465 -17.46 -12.75 12.42
CA VAL A 465 -18.61 -13.42 11.82
C VAL A 465 -19.44 -14.14 12.87
N LEU A 466 -18.81 -14.85 13.80
CA LEU A 466 -19.52 -15.56 14.88
C LEU A 466 -20.25 -14.60 15.82
N MET A 467 -19.64 -13.48 16.18
CA MET A 467 -20.24 -12.46 17.06
C MET A 467 -21.17 -11.47 16.35
N GLY A 468 -21.25 -11.50 15.01
CA GLY A 468 -22.05 -10.54 14.24
C GLY A 468 -21.60 -9.09 14.46
N VAL A 469 -20.29 -8.85 14.33
CA VAL A 469 -19.67 -7.53 14.52
C VAL A 469 -20.22 -6.51 13.53
N THR A 470 -20.52 -5.31 14.04
CA THR A 470 -21.00 -4.18 13.24
C THR A 470 -20.02 -3.01 13.31
N HIS A 471 -20.30 -1.94 12.54
CA HIS A 471 -19.50 -0.70 12.57
C HIS A 471 -19.54 0.04 13.92
N GLU A 472 -20.47 -0.33 14.83
CA GLU A 472 -20.53 0.24 16.18
C GLU A 472 -19.53 -0.43 17.14
N ASP A 473 -19.15 -1.68 16.88
CA ASP A 473 -18.21 -2.41 17.73
C ASP A 473 -16.77 -1.86 17.61
N PRO A 474 -15.97 -1.96 18.68
CA PRO A 474 -14.56 -1.55 18.66
C PRO A 474 -13.72 -2.55 17.85
N VAL A 475 -13.51 -2.25 16.57
CA VAL A 475 -12.63 -3.02 15.68
C VAL A 475 -11.30 -2.29 15.51
N PHE A 476 -10.22 -2.90 16.02
CA PHE A 476 -8.86 -2.39 15.98
C PHE A 476 -8.07 -3.02 14.83
N GLY A 477 -7.05 -2.33 14.34
CA GLY A 477 -6.06 -2.91 13.45
C GLY A 477 -5.18 -3.89 14.22
N SER A 478 -4.72 -4.95 13.54
CA SER A 478 -3.69 -5.84 14.09
C SER A 478 -2.38 -5.10 14.29
N SER A 479 -1.65 -5.43 15.35
CA SER A 479 -0.33 -4.89 15.67
C SER A 479 0.68 -6.02 15.92
N HIS A 480 1.97 -5.72 15.78
CA HIS A 480 3.05 -6.67 16.07
C HIS A 480 3.29 -6.87 17.58
N SER A 481 2.79 -5.94 18.40
CA SER A 481 2.92 -5.96 19.86
C SER A 481 1.62 -5.56 20.54
N VAL A 482 1.42 -6.04 21.76
CA VAL A 482 0.34 -5.62 22.66
C VAL A 482 0.31 -4.09 22.86
N THR A 483 1.48 -3.43 22.78
CA THR A 483 1.59 -1.97 22.83
C THR A 483 0.71 -1.27 21.78
N GLY A 484 0.67 -1.79 20.55
CA GLY A 484 -0.19 -1.24 19.50
C GLY A 484 -1.68 -1.38 19.81
N THR A 485 -2.08 -2.47 20.46
CA THR A 485 -3.46 -2.65 20.94
C THR A 485 -3.78 -1.71 22.11
N ALA A 486 -2.81 -1.47 23.01
CA ALA A 486 -2.95 -0.54 24.12
C ALA A 486 -3.08 0.92 23.63
N ILE A 487 -2.35 1.31 22.57
CA ILE A 487 -2.48 2.63 21.92
C ILE A 487 -3.90 2.82 21.39
N GLN A 488 -4.38 1.85 20.61
CA GLN A 488 -5.72 1.89 20.04
C GLN A 488 -6.80 1.90 21.14
N ALA A 489 -6.59 1.16 22.23
CA ALA A 489 -7.49 1.21 23.39
C ALA A 489 -7.51 2.60 24.03
N ALA A 490 -6.36 3.20 24.34
CA ALA A 490 -6.27 4.53 24.92
C ALA A 490 -6.89 5.62 24.03
N ALA A 491 -6.63 5.56 22.72
CA ALA A 491 -7.25 6.46 21.74
C ALA A 491 -8.77 6.24 21.65
N TYR A 492 -9.24 4.99 21.68
CA TYR A 492 -10.67 4.66 21.67
C TYR A 492 -11.40 5.17 22.92
N LEU A 493 -10.74 5.08 24.09
CA LEU A 493 -11.20 5.68 25.34
C LEU A 493 -11.30 7.23 25.23
N GLY A 494 -10.63 7.84 24.25
CA GLY A 494 -10.64 9.27 23.97
C GLY A 494 -9.51 10.05 24.64
N CYS A 495 -8.47 9.39 25.15
CA CYS A 495 -7.38 10.05 25.86
C CYS A 495 -6.67 11.04 24.92
N PRO A 496 -6.60 12.36 25.24
CA PRO A 496 -6.00 13.35 24.33
C PRO A 496 -4.46 13.32 24.33
N HIS A 497 -3.86 12.80 25.41
CA HIS A 497 -2.41 12.68 25.58
C HIS A 497 -2.06 11.25 25.98
N ILE A 498 -1.15 10.62 25.23
CA ILE A 498 -0.70 9.24 25.46
C ILE A 498 0.82 9.22 25.57
N ALA A 499 1.35 8.81 26.72
CA ALA A 499 2.78 8.66 26.94
C ALA A 499 3.21 7.19 26.95
N PHE A 500 4.46 6.92 26.61
CA PHE A 500 5.09 5.61 26.63
C PHE A 500 6.20 5.55 27.67
N THR A 501 6.28 4.48 28.45
CA THR A 501 7.45 4.20 29.30
C THR A 501 7.78 2.72 29.28
N GLY A 502 9.05 2.36 29.45
CA GLY A 502 9.52 0.99 29.30
C GLY A 502 9.30 0.42 27.89
N GLN A 503 9.12 1.27 26.87
CA GLN A 503 8.96 0.87 25.47
C GLN A 503 10.28 1.07 24.73
N ASP A 504 11.33 0.37 25.16
CA ASP A 504 12.69 0.64 24.69
C ASP A 504 12.94 0.21 23.25
N LEU A 505 12.27 -0.85 22.77
CA LEU A 505 12.35 -1.37 21.39
C LEU A 505 13.80 -1.59 20.89
N SER A 506 14.72 -1.80 21.82
CA SER A 506 16.15 -1.91 21.63
C SER A 506 16.81 -2.43 22.92
N TYR A 507 18.11 -2.71 22.86
CA TYR A 507 18.90 -3.17 24.00
C TYR A 507 19.91 -2.10 24.44
N PRO A 508 19.50 -1.13 25.28
CA PRO A 508 20.42 -0.14 25.82
C PRO A 508 21.44 -0.81 26.74
N ASN A 509 22.73 -0.52 26.53
CA ASN A 509 23.85 -1.15 27.26
C ASN A 509 23.82 -2.69 27.22
N ASP A 510 23.30 -3.26 26.13
CA ASP A 510 23.03 -4.69 25.96
C ASP A 510 22.07 -5.28 27.01
N SER A 511 21.29 -4.49 27.75
CA SER A 511 20.29 -5.00 28.71
C SER A 511 18.97 -5.38 28.02
N ILE A 512 18.34 -6.48 28.43
CA ILE A 512 17.15 -7.06 27.77
C ILE A 512 15.83 -6.66 28.45
N TYR A 513 15.78 -6.57 29.79
CA TYR A 513 14.55 -6.28 30.55
C TYR A 513 14.84 -5.50 31.84
N ALA A 514 13.81 -4.82 32.37
CA ALA A 514 13.85 -4.28 33.74
C ALA A 514 13.89 -5.41 34.79
N PRO A 515 14.43 -5.16 36.01
CA PRO A 515 14.42 -6.14 37.10
C PRO A 515 13.01 -6.66 37.41
N GLY A 516 12.88 -7.98 37.68
CA GLY A 516 11.60 -8.63 37.99
C GLY A 516 10.87 -9.29 36.80
N SER A 517 11.35 -9.08 35.57
CA SER A 517 10.88 -9.78 34.36
C SER A 517 11.44 -11.22 34.30
N VAL A 518 10.58 -12.23 34.05
CA VAL A 518 10.82 -13.70 34.17
C VAL A 518 12.26 -14.23 33.95
N HIS A 519 12.67 -15.20 34.79
CA HIS A 519 13.87 -16.06 34.68
C HIS A 519 14.20 -16.48 33.23
N ALA A 520 15.15 -15.78 32.62
CA ALA A 520 15.69 -16.16 31.32
C ALA A 520 16.48 -17.48 31.45
N PRO A 521 16.26 -18.47 30.57
CA PRO A 521 17.08 -19.68 30.52
C PRO A 521 18.56 -19.36 30.32
N GLU A 522 19.45 -20.22 30.82
CA GLU A 522 20.90 -20.11 30.60
C GLU A 522 21.22 -19.99 29.08
N GLY A 523 22.08 -19.05 28.70
CA GLY A 523 22.39 -18.74 27.29
C GLY A 523 21.27 -18.05 26.49
N TYR A 524 20.17 -17.59 27.10
CA TYR A 524 19.15 -16.77 26.42
C TYR A 524 19.72 -15.42 25.99
N TYR A 525 20.46 -14.77 26.88
CA TYR A 525 21.07 -13.46 26.63
C TYR A 525 22.03 -13.49 25.43
N GLU A 526 22.95 -14.44 25.39
CA GLU A 526 23.91 -14.64 24.30
C GLU A 526 23.18 -14.85 22.96
N ARG A 527 22.10 -15.63 22.96
CA ARG A 527 21.25 -15.83 21.77
C ARG A 527 20.61 -14.54 21.30
N VAL A 528 19.99 -13.78 22.21
CA VAL A 528 19.35 -12.49 21.87
C VAL A 528 20.38 -11.51 21.31
N MET A 529 21.54 -11.39 21.94
CA MET A 529 22.60 -10.51 21.46
C MET A 529 23.22 -10.99 20.15
N SER A 530 23.21 -12.29 19.85
CA SER A 530 23.67 -12.81 18.54
C SER A 530 22.73 -12.44 17.38
N ILE A 531 21.43 -12.27 17.65
CA ILE A 531 20.42 -11.92 16.64
C ILE A 531 20.09 -10.41 16.59
N ALA A 532 20.61 -9.62 17.54
CA ALA A 532 20.49 -8.17 17.57
C ALA A 532 21.46 -7.49 16.59
N THR A 533 21.25 -7.72 15.29
CA THR A 533 22.13 -7.25 14.21
C THR A 533 21.70 -5.92 13.58
N PHE A 534 20.57 -5.36 14.02
CA PHE A 534 20.06 -4.08 13.55
C PHE A 534 20.36 -2.98 14.55
N GLU A 535 20.25 -1.74 14.10
CA GLU A 535 20.50 -0.55 14.91
C GLU A 535 19.33 0.44 14.78
N VAL A 536 19.08 1.18 15.86
CA VAL A 536 18.06 2.24 15.95
C VAL A 536 18.61 3.42 16.74
N ARG A 537 18.12 4.63 16.46
CA ARG A 537 18.56 5.85 17.18
C ARG A 537 18.05 5.82 18.62
N ASN A 538 18.89 6.19 19.57
CA ASN A 538 18.53 6.32 20.99
C ASN A 538 18.03 7.75 21.29
N VAL A 539 17.03 7.89 22.17
CA VAL A 539 16.48 9.20 22.59
C VAL A 539 17.50 10.13 23.27
N GLN A 540 18.53 9.58 23.92
CA GLN A 540 19.65 10.33 24.52
C GLN A 540 20.75 10.68 23.50
N GLY A 541 20.57 10.32 22.23
CA GLY A 541 21.59 10.38 21.20
C GLY A 541 22.39 9.07 21.08
N GLY A 542 23.03 8.88 19.94
CA GLY A 542 23.71 7.62 19.59
C GLY A 542 22.76 6.56 19.01
N ILE A 543 23.18 5.30 19.09
CA ILE A 543 22.51 4.14 18.51
C ILE A 543 22.43 2.99 19.52
N ASN A 544 21.30 2.29 19.55
CA ASN A 544 21.15 1.03 20.27
C ASN A 544 21.07 -0.13 19.29
N ARG A 545 21.55 -1.30 19.72
CA ARG A 545 21.30 -2.57 19.01
C ARG A 545 19.84 -2.98 19.17
N THR A 546 19.29 -3.60 18.14
CA THR A 546 17.92 -4.14 18.15
C THR A 546 17.80 -5.39 17.28
N THR A 547 16.70 -6.12 17.44
CA THR A 547 16.34 -7.25 16.58
C THR A 547 15.47 -6.81 15.41
N GLU A 548 15.37 -7.66 14.39
CA GLU A 548 14.40 -7.47 13.30
C GLU A 548 12.97 -7.30 13.83
N ALA A 549 12.55 -8.17 14.76
CA ALA A 549 11.20 -8.13 15.34
C ALA A 549 10.91 -6.82 16.07
N MET A 550 11.86 -6.30 16.86
CA MET A 550 11.71 -5.01 17.54
C MET A 550 11.72 -3.83 16.56
N LYS A 551 12.52 -3.89 15.49
CA LYS A 551 12.50 -2.89 14.43
C LYS A 551 11.16 -2.84 13.70
N LEU A 552 10.56 -4.00 13.40
CA LEU A 552 9.20 -4.07 12.81
C LEU A 552 8.12 -3.63 13.81
N THR A 553 8.33 -3.88 15.11
CA THR A 553 7.44 -3.38 16.17
C THR A 553 7.51 -1.86 16.30
N LEU A 554 8.70 -1.27 16.19
CA LEU A 554 8.88 0.18 16.16
C LEU A 554 8.14 0.81 14.98
N ALA A 555 8.36 0.30 13.77
CA ALA A 555 7.66 0.79 12.57
C ALA A 555 6.13 0.65 12.67
N ASP A 556 5.63 -0.45 13.24
CA ASP A 556 4.20 -0.67 13.49
C ASP A 556 3.63 0.33 14.51
N ILE A 557 4.35 0.62 15.61
CA ILE A 557 3.94 1.62 16.59
C ILE A 557 3.89 3.02 15.96
N GLU A 558 4.91 3.41 15.19
CA GLU A 558 4.96 4.70 14.48
C GLU A 558 3.80 4.82 13.48
N GLU A 559 3.46 3.74 12.78
CA GLU A 559 2.31 3.72 11.90
C GLU A 559 1.00 3.88 12.67
N ILE A 560 0.81 3.16 13.78
CA ILE A 560 -0.40 3.28 14.61
C ILE A 560 -0.53 4.71 15.15
N VAL A 561 0.56 5.30 15.67
CA VAL A 561 0.60 6.68 16.14
C VAL A 561 0.14 7.66 15.05
N SER A 562 0.62 7.48 13.82
CA SER A 562 0.25 8.35 12.69
C SER A 562 -1.24 8.32 12.32
N ARG A 563 -1.98 7.27 12.71
CA ARG A 563 -3.43 7.15 12.46
C ARG A 563 -4.28 7.98 13.43
N TYR A 564 -3.68 8.55 14.47
CA TYR A 564 -4.36 9.35 15.50
C TYR A 564 -3.80 10.78 15.58
N PRO A 565 -3.97 11.62 14.55
CA PRO A 565 -3.38 12.96 14.49
C PRO A 565 -3.90 13.93 15.57
N ASP A 566 -5.09 13.66 16.12
CA ASP A 566 -5.70 14.46 17.19
C ASP A 566 -5.20 14.09 18.60
N VAL A 567 -4.35 13.07 18.71
CA VAL A 567 -3.77 12.61 19.98
C VAL A 567 -2.30 12.99 20.00
N SER A 568 -1.85 13.63 21.09
CA SER A 568 -0.42 13.87 21.26
C SER A 568 0.26 12.66 21.89
N PHE A 569 1.38 12.23 21.31
CA PHE A 569 2.18 11.14 21.85
C PHE A 569 3.51 11.63 22.42
N THR A 570 3.91 11.05 23.56
CA THR A 570 5.17 11.37 24.23
C THR A 570 5.92 10.08 24.55
N ASN A 571 7.21 10.02 24.22
CA ASN A 571 8.06 8.91 24.60
C ASN A 571 8.83 9.27 25.88
N CYS A 572 8.52 8.61 26.99
CA CYS A 572 9.25 8.78 28.26
C CYS A 572 10.33 7.71 28.48
N SER A 573 10.47 6.73 27.58
CA SER A 573 11.43 5.63 27.70
C SER A 573 12.87 6.14 27.56
N SER A 574 13.48 6.52 28.68
CA SER A 574 14.74 7.28 28.75
C SER A 574 15.95 6.63 28.10
N LEU A 575 15.94 5.32 27.88
CA LEU A 575 17.03 4.55 27.28
C LEU A 575 16.65 3.94 25.92
N GLY A 576 15.43 4.21 25.46
CA GLY A 576 14.82 3.53 24.33
C GLY A 576 15.17 4.09 22.96
N ALA A 577 14.59 3.45 21.95
CA ALA A 577 14.59 3.93 20.58
C ALA A 577 13.79 5.22 20.45
N VAL A 578 14.20 6.09 19.52
CA VAL A 578 13.35 7.19 19.03
C VAL A 578 12.12 6.59 18.35
N ILE A 579 10.93 7.09 18.70
CA ILE A 579 9.65 6.71 18.11
C ILE A 579 9.12 7.90 17.32
N ASN A 580 9.10 7.81 15.99
CA ASN A 580 8.57 8.88 15.15
C ASN A 580 7.08 9.13 15.46
N GLY A 581 6.72 10.41 15.61
CA GLY A 581 5.39 10.83 16.05
C GLY A 581 5.22 10.92 17.57
N ALA A 582 6.22 10.54 18.36
CA ALA A 582 6.23 10.68 19.81
C ALA A 582 7.53 11.33 20.31
N GLU A 583 7.47 12.62 20.67
CA GLU A 583 8.66 13.35 21.14
C GLU A 583 9.17 12.79 22.47
N TYR A 584 10.50 12.69 22.62
CA TYR A 584 11.09 12.28 23.90
C TYR A 584 10.98 13.39 24.94
N ARG A 585 10.41 13.06 26.11
CA ARG A 585 10.45 13.90 27.32
C ARG A 585 10.56 13.01 28.56
N PRO A 586 11.32 13.39 29.60
CA PRO A 586 11.35 12.67 30.86
C PRO A 586 9.95 12.49 31.47
N MET A 587 9.70 11.37 32.15
CA MET A 587 8.40 11.13 32.80
C MET A 587 8.08 12.19 33.88
N SER A 588 9.11 12.81 34.48
CA SER A 588 8.94 13.92 35.44
C SER A 588 8.23 15.13 34.85
N ASP A 589 8.43 15.40 33.55
CA ASP A 589 7.79 16.53 32.89
C ASP A 589 6.29 16.24 32.72
N PHE A 590 5.96 14.99 32.36
CA PHE A 590 4.59 14.50 32.28
C PHE A 590 3.89 14.54 33.65
N LEU A 591 4.59 14.22 34.74
CA LEU A 591 4.07 14.41 36.10
C LEU A 591 3.70 15.86 36.37
N GLY A 592 4.59 16.81 36.07
CA GLY A 592 4.35 18.24 36.28
C GLY A 592 3.13 18.77 35.53
N GLU A 593 2.82 18.23 34.36
CA GLU A 593 1.65 18.62 33.56
C GLU A 593 0.32 18.06 34.09
N TRP A 594 0.34 16.84 34.65
CA TRP A 594 -0.89 16.05 34.87
C TRP A 594 -1.21 15.71 36.32
N ILE A 595 -0.32 15.97 37.26
CA ILE A 595 -0.61 15.85 38.69
C ILE A 595 -1.72 16.83 39.10
N LYS A 596 -2.63 16.39 39.98
CA LYS A 596 -3.76 17.22 40.48
C LYS A 596 -3.80 17.16 42.00
N GLU A 597 -4.39 18.17 42.66
CA GLU A 597 -4.50 18.19 44.13
C GLU A 597 -5.27 16.98 44.70
N ASN A 598 -6.27 16.46 43.97
CA ASN A 598 -7.07 15.31 44.39
C ASN A 598 -7.17 14.27 43.26
N GLY A 599 -6.45 13.15 43.39
CA GLY A 599 -6.57 11.98 42.52
C GLY A 599 -7.62 10.98 43.04
N ASP A 600 -8.19 10.16 42.16
CA ASP A 600 -9.08 9.05 42.53
C ASP A 600 -8.51 7.76 41.93
N ALA A 601 -7.82 6.94 42.72
CA ALA A 601 -7.17 5.72 42.21
C ALA A 601 -8.13 4.71 41.55
N ASP A 602 -9.45 4.82 41.79
CA ASP A 602 -10.46 3.90 41.28
C ASP A 602 -11.31 4.49 40.13
N PHE A 603 -11.03 5.71 39.66
CA PHE A 603 -11.91 6.39 38.68
C PHE A 603 -12.15 5.54 37.43
N PHE A 604 -11.09 4.88 36.94
CA PHE A 604 -11.18 4.07 35.72
C PHE A 604 -11.99 2.79 35.96
N ARG A 605 -11.77 2.11 37.09
CA ARG A 605 -12.55 0.92 37.47
C ARG A 605 -14.04 1.24 37.61
N LYS A 606 -14.38 2.36 38.25
CA LYS A 606 -15.78 2.85 38.37
C LYS A 606 -16.39 3.10 36.99
N ALA A 607 -15.66 3.77 36.09
CA ALA A 607 -16.11 4.01 34.73
C ALA A 607 -16.26 2.70 33.94
N PHE A 608 -15.31 1.77 34.07
CA PHE A 608 -15.34 0.46 33.42
C PHE A 608 -16.62 -0.31 33.78
N GLN A 609 -16.97 -0.33 35.07
CA GLN A 609 -18.19 -0.99 35.55
C GLN A 609 -19.47 -0.23 35.17
N ALA A 610 -19.42 1.11 35.14
CA ALA A 610 -20.60 1.93 34.85
C ALA A 610 -21.00 1.93 33.37
N TYR A 611 -20.02 1.95 32.46
CA TYR A 611 -20.27 2.13 31.03
C TYR A 611 -20.30 0.82 30.23
N LEU A 612 -19.66 -0.25 30.71
CA LEU A 612 -19.65 -1.51 30.00
C LEU A 612 -20.85 -2.38 30.36
N LYS A 613 -21.56 -2.84 29.32
CA LYS A 613 -22.75 -3.68 29.46
C LYS A 613 -22.59 -4.94 28.61
N PRO A 614 -22.98 -6.13 29.12
CA PRO A 614 -23.00 -7.34 28.33
C PRO A 614 -23.91 -7.20 27.11
N TYR A 615 -23.67 -8.04 26.10
CA TYR A 615 -24.53 -8.10 24.92
C TYR A 615 -25.98 -8.48 25.26
N GLY A 616 -26.91 -7.95 24.46
CA GLY A 616 -28.32 -8.33 24.53
C GLY A 616 -28.55 -9.82 24.22
N LYS A 617 -29.62 -10.38 24.76
CA LYS A 617 -29.96 -11.82 24.63
C LYS A 617 -30.03 -12.30 23.18
N GLU A 618 -30.54 -11.47 22.28
CA GLU A 618 -30.63 -11.79 20.85
C GLU A 618 -29.26 -12.06 20.22
N ARG A 619 -28.31 -11.12 20.39
CA ARG A 619 -26.95 -11.26 19.85
C ARG A 619 -26.24 -12.49 20.42
N LYS A 620 -26.40 -12.76 21.72
CA LYS A 620 -25.88 -13.96 22.36
C LYS A 620 -26.45 -15.24 21.73
N SER A 621 -27.77 -15.31 21.58
CA SER A 621 -28.46 -16.46 20.97
C SER A 621 -27.98 -16.73 19.54
N VAL A 622 -27.86 -15.67 18.72
CA VAL A 622 -27.34 -15.77 17.34
C VAL A 622 -25.90 -16.27 17.31
N ALA A 623 -25.04 -15.77 18.19
CA ALA A 623 -23.64 -16.22 18.26
C ALA A 623 -23.55 -17.72 18.65
N ILE A 624 -24.35 -18.15 19.63
CA ILE A 624 -24.41 -19.57 20.03
C ILE A 624 -24.93 -20.45 18.88
N SER A 625 -25.98 -20.02 18.17
CA SER A 625 -26.50 -20.74 17.00
C SER A 625 -25.42 -20.94 15.94
N LYS A 626 -24.71 -19.87 15.58
CA LYS A 626 -23.62 -19.93 14.59
C LYS A 626 -22.52 -20.91 15.00
N VAL A 627 -22.14 -20.95 16.27
CA VAL A 627 -21.16 -21.91 16.78
C VAL A 627 -21.68 -23.35 16.68
N ASN A 628 -22.94 -23.57 17.03
CA ASN A 628 -23.58 -24.89 16.95
C ASN A 628 -23.77 -25.40 15.51
N GLU A 629 -23.80 -24.51 14.52
CA GLU A 629 -23.88 -24.86 13.09
C GLU A 629 -22.53 -25.27 12.48
N LEU A 630 -21.40 -24.94 13.12
CA LEU A 630 -20.05 -25.21 12.59
C LEU A 630 -19.78 -26.69 12.29
N PRO A 631 -20.18 -27.66 13.14
CA PRO A 631 -19.97 -29.09 12.84
C PRO A 631 -20.67 -29.54 11.55
N GLU A 632 -21.92 -29.12 11.30
CA GLU A 632 -22.67 -29.48 10.09
C GLU A 632 -22.05 -28.84 8.84
N LEU A 633 -21.61 -27.59 8.94
CA LEU A 633 -20.87 -26.91 7.87
C LEU A 633 -19.57 -27.66 7.54
N LEU A 634 -18.89 -28.18 8.55
CA LEU A 634 -17.63 -28.92 8.38
C LEU A 634 -17.87 -30.27 7.70
N ASP A 635 -18.94 -30.99 8.08
CA ASP A 635 -19.33 -32.24 7.44
C ASP A 635 -19.61 -32.04 5.95
N ARG A 636 -20.30 -30.95 5.58
CA ARG A 636 -20.53 -30.60 4.17
C ARG A 636 -19.21 -30.31 3.43
N LEU A 637 -18.31 -29.54 4.04
CA LEU A 637 -17.00 -29.22 3.46
C LEU A 637 -16.15 -30.49 3.28
N ASP A 638 -16.15 -31.39 4.25
CA ASP A 638 -15.41 -32.66 4.21
C ASP A 638 -15.88 -33.55 3.04
N GLN A 639 -17.20 -33.62 2.81
CA GLN A 639 -17.75 -34.34 1.65
C GLN A 639 -17.23 -33.76 0.32
N GLN A 640 -17.17 -32.43 0.19
CA GLN A 640 -16.64 -31.78 -1.03
C GLN A 640 -15.16 -32.08 -1.22
N ILE A 641 -14.36 -31.97 -0.16
CA ILE A 641 -12.93 -32.30 -0.17
C ILE A 641 -12.71 -33.77 -0.54
N ALA A 642 -13.50 -34.70 -0.01
CA ALA A 642 -13.42 -36.12 -0.33
C ALA A 642 -13.72 -36.39 -1.82
N LEU A 643 -14.70 -35.70 -2.40
CA LEU A 643 -15.03 -35.79 -3.83
C LEU A 643 -13.87 -35.31 -4.70
N ILE A 644 -13.30 -34.13 -4.38
CA ILE A 644 -12.15 -33.57 -5.10
C ILE A 644 -10.97 -34.56 -5.05
N ARG A 645 -10.59 -35.03 -3.85
CA ARG A 645 -9.47 -35.97 -3.69
C ARG A 645 -9.67 -37.25 -4.50
N LYS A 646 -10.88 -37.82 -4.48
CA LYS A 646 -11.22 -39.02 -5.26
C LYS A 646 -11.04 -38.81 -6.76
N GLN A 647 -11.40 -37.64 -7.28
CA GLN A 647 -11.21 -37.29 -8.70
C GLN A 647 -9.74 -37.04 -9.03
N MET A 648 -9.02 -36.31 -8.17
CA MET A 648 -7.60 -35.96 -8.35
C MET A 648 -6.70 -37.20 -8.52
N VAL A 649 -6.91 -38.25 -7.72
CA VAL A 649 -6.14 -39.51 -7.80
C VAL A 649 -6.23 -40.16 -9.19
N LYS A 650 -7.33 -39.93 -9.93
CA LYS A 650 -7.55 -40.52 -11.25
C LYS A 650 -7.05 -39.68 -12.41
N LEU A 651 -6.73 -38.40 -12.20
CA LEU A 651 -6.30 -37.49 -13.27
C LEU A 651 -5.01 -37.96 -14.00
N PRO A 652 -3.97 -38.51 -13.35
CA PRO A 652 -2.77 -38.97 -14.07
C PRO A 652 -3.08 -40.11 -15.04
N GLU A 653 -3.91 -41.06 -14.62
CA GLU A 653 -4.34 -42.19 -15.43
C GLU A 653 -5.23 -41.73 -16.61
N TRP A 654 -6.24 -40.90 -16.32
CA TRP A 654 -7.20 -40.44 -17.34
C TRP A 654 -6.58 -39.45 -18.33
N SER A 655 -5.62 -38.64 -17.91
CA SER A 655 -4.94 -37.72 -18.84
C SER A 655 -4.25 -38.45 -20.00
N ARG A 656 -3.76 -39.68 -19.75
CA ARG A 656 -3.08 -40.52 -20.76
C ARG A 656 -4.05 -41.43 -21.52
N THR A 657 -5.08 -41.94 -20.84
CA THR A 657 -5.93 -43.01 -21.38
C THR A 657 -7.32 -42.55 -21.82
N LYS A 658 -7.86 -41.48 -21.22
CA LYS A 658 -9.24 -40.97 -21.40
C LYS A 658 -9.30 -39.43 -21.30
N PRO A 659 -8.73 -38.66 -22.24
CA PRO A 659 -8.56 -37.21 -22.11
C PRO A 659 -9.86 -36.43 -21.87
N LEU A 660 -10.94 -36.74 -22.59
CA LEU A 660 -12.24 -36.07 -22.41
C LEU A 660 -12.82 -36.32 -21.00
N ARG A 661 -12.65 -37.53 -20.46
CA ARG A 661 -13.05 -37.84 -19.09
C ARG A 661 -12.19 -37.10 -18.06
N CYS A 662 -10.90 -36.92 -18.36
CA CYS A 662 -9.99 -36.14 -17.53
C CYS A 662 -10.42 -34.66 -17.46
N LEU A 663 -10.74 -34.06 -18.62
CA LEU A 663 -11.23 -32.68 -18.70
C LEU A 663 -12.54 -32.49 -17.92
N ASN A 664 -13.53 -33.38 -18.12
CA ASN A 664 -14.79 -33.31 -17.36
C ASN A 664 -14.56 -33.46 -15.84
N ALA A 665 -13.58 -34.28 -15.43
CA ALA A 665 -13.21 -34.40 -14.02
C ALA A 665 -12.56 -33.13 -13.49
N MET A 666 -11.72 -32.44 -14.28
CA MET A 666 -11.14 -31.15 -13.89
C MET A 666 -12.21 -30.08 -13.69
N VAL A 667 -13.18 -29.98 -14.62
CA VAL A 667 -14.32 -29.06 -14.49
C VAL A 667 -15.11 -29.35 -13.21
N ALA A 668 -15.39 -30.63 -12.93
CA ALA A 668 -16.07 -31.00 -11.69
C ALA A 668 -15.24 -30.64 -10.45
N ILE A 669 -13.91 -30.78 -10.48
CA ILE A 669 -13.04 -30.34 -9.38
C ILE A 669 -13.16 -28.84 -9.18
N GLU A 670 -13.12 -28.04 -10.26
CA GLU A 670 -13.25 -26.58 -10.20
C GLU A 670 -14.60 -26.15 -9.63
N GLU A 671 -15.70 -26.78 -10.05
CA GLU A 671 -17.04 -26.52 -9.51
C GLU A 671 -17.13 -26.81 -8.01
N ASN A 672 -16.61 -27.96 -7.56
CA ASN A 672 -16.60 -28.31 -6.13
C ASN A 672 -15.65 -27.40 -5.33
N TRP A 673 -14.52 -26.99 -5.92
CA TRP A 673 -13.59 -26.05 -5.32
C TRP A 673 -14.22 -24.67 -5.13
N GLU A 674 -15.02 -24.21 -6.11
CA GLU A 674 -15.76 -22.96 -6.02
C GLU A 674 -16.72 -22.94 -4.81
N LEU A 675 -17.38 -24.07 -4.52
CA LEU A 675 -18.24 -24.20 -3.34
C LEU A 675 -17.43 -24.10 -2.03
N ILE A 676 -16.23 -24.67 -1.99
CA ILE A 676 -15.35 -24.61 -0.82
C ILE A 676 -14.91 -23.18 -0.58
N VAL A 677 -14.39 -22.48 -1.59
CA VAL A 677 -13.90 -21.10 -1.44
C VAL A 677 -15.01 -20.11 -1.13
N LYS A 678 -16.27 -20.41 -1.48
CA LYS A 678 -17.45 -19.62 -1.07
C LYS A 678 -17.95 -19.94 0.34
N SER A 679 -17.47 -21.01 0.96
CA SER A 679 -17.93 -21.41 2.29
C SER A 679 -17.45 -20.45 3.37
N ILE A 680 -18.26 -20.29 4.42
CA ILE A 680 -17.91 -19.49 5.60
C ILE A 680 -16.68 -20.07 6.31
N LEU A 681 -16.57 -21.40 6.39
CA LEU A 681 -15.44 -22.06 7.06
C LEU A 681 -14.12 -21.78 6.33
N PHE A 682 -14.13 -21.81 5.00
CA PHE A 682 -12.93 -21.49 4.22
C PHE A 682 -12.49 -20.04 4.45
N ASN A 683 -13.41 -19.09 4.23
CA ASN A 683 -13.13 -17.66 4.31
C ASN A 683 -12.82 -17.13 5.72
N THR A 684 -13.08 -17.92 6.76
CA THR A 684 -12.81 -17.53 8.16
C THR A 684 -11.73 -18.42 8.76
N LEU A 685 -12.03 -19.69 9.02
CA LEU A 685 -11.19 -20.60 9.79
C LEU A 685 -9.99 -21.11 9.00
N PHE A 686 -10.19 -21.60 7.78
CA PHE A 686 -9.05 -22.11 6.98
C PHE A 686 -8.13 -20.97 6.54
N MET A 687 -8.68 -19.82 6.15
CA MET A 687 -7.88 -18.61 5.87
C MET A 687 -6.98 -18.22 7.06
N ALA A 688 -7.48 -18.33 8.30
CA ALA A 688 -6.68 -18.04 9.50
C ALA A 688 -5.70 -19.17 9.85
N ALA A 689 -6.06 -20.43 9.61
CA ALA A 689 -5.32 -21.59 10.07
C ALA A 689 -4.19 -22.04 9.13
N ILE A 690 -4.37 -21.89 7.81
CA ILE A 690 -3.48 -22.41 6.76
C ILE A 690 -3.21 -21.35 5.68
N GLU A 691 -3.02 -20.09 6.11
CA GLU A 691 -2.79 -18.94 5.20
C GLU A 691 -1.61 -19.18 4.24
N ASN A 692 -0.56 -19.86 4.71
CA ASN A 692 0.64 -20.11 3.91
C ASN A 692 0.36 -21.04 2.73
N GLU A 693 -0.41 -22.10 2.94
CA GLU A 693 -0.85 -23.06 1.93
C GLU A 693 -1.74 -22.37 0.90
N ILE A 694 -2.67 -21.52 1.35
CA ILE A 694 -3.55 -20.72 0.48
C ILE A 694 -2.74 -19.73 -0.34
N SER A 695 -1.81 -18.99 0.29
CA SER A 695 -0.91 -18.07 -0.40
C SER A 695 -0.07 -18.77 -1.47
N ASN A 696 0.42 -19.98 -1.20
CA ASN A 696 1.16 -20.78 -2.18
C ASN A 696 0.28 -21.24 -3.35
N PHE A 697 -0.98 -21.61 -3.08
CA PHE A 697 -1.97 -21.92 -4.12
C PHE A 697 -2.25 -20.70 -4.99
N ASP A 698 -2.55 -19.54 -4.40
CA ASP A 698 -2.85 -18.30 -5.11
C ASP A 698 -1.71 -17.87 -6.04
N ARG A 699 -0.45 -18.08 -5.63
CA ARG A 699 0.73 -17.80 -6.46
C ARG A 699 0.76 -18.63 -7.74
N ARG A 700 0.18 -19.82 -7.73
CA ARG A 700 0.36 -20.83 -8.78
C ARG A 700 -0.92 -21.19 -9.53
N VAL A 701 -2.08 -20.73 -9.07
CA VAL A 701 -3.38 -21.06 -9.68
C VAL A 701 -3.46 -20.66 -11.16
N SER A 702 -2.79 -19.56 -11.57
CA SER A 702 -2.75 -19.16 -12.98
C SER A 702 -2.03 -20.17 -13.87
N GLU A 703 -1.07 -20.95 -13.33
CA GLU A 703 -0.41 -22.04 -14.08
C GLU A 703 -1.45 -23.06 -14.55
N ILE A 704 -2.47 -23.36 -13.73
CA ILE A 704 -3.55 -24.30 -14.09
C ILE A 704 -4.42 -23.69 -15.21
N ALA A 705 -4.77 -22.42 -15.08
CA ALA A 705 -5.66 -21.73 -16.01
C ALA A 705 -5.05 -21.60 -17.41
N GLU A 706 -3.76 -21.26 -17.48
CA GLU A 706 -3.02 -20.99 -18.72
C GLU A 706 -2.59 -22.27 -19.48
N GLU A 707 -2.51 -23.43 -18.80
CA GLU A 707 -2.08 -24.68 -19.43
C GLU A 707 -3.21 -25.34 -20.26
N ASN A 708 -2.86 -25.72 -21.49
CA ASN A 708 -3.77 -26.30 -22.48
C ASN A 708 -3.50 -27.80 -22.71
N ASP A 709 -2.29 -28.28 -22.44
CA ASP A 709 -1.97 -29.70 -22.54
C ASP A 709 -2.60 -30.47 -21.37
N VAL A 710 -3.48 -31.44 -21.68
CA VAL A 710 -4.27 -32.17 -20.68
C VAL A 710 -3.39 -32.93 -19.68
N ILE A 711 -2.25 -33.45 -20.10
CA ILE A 711 -1.34 -34.21 -19.22
C ILE A 711 -0.61 -33.24 -18.28
N LYS A 712 -0.09 -32.14 -18.81
CA LYS A 712 0.55 -31.10 -17.98
C LYS A 712 -0.45 -30.45 -17.03
N LYS A 713 -1.65 -30.09 -17.51
CA LYS A 713 -2.73 -29.51 -16.71
C LYS A 713 -3.13 -30.46 -15.57
N SER A 714 -3.25 -31.76 -15.86
CA SER A 714 -3.48 -32.80 -14.85
C SER A 714 -2.41 -32.81 -13.76
N ASN A 715 -1.13 -32.73 -14.13
CA ASN A 715 -0.05 -32.62 -13.16
C ASN A 715 -0.10 -31.30 -12.36
N LEU A 716 -0.51 -30.19 -12.98
CA LEU A 716 -0.67 -28.90 -12.30
C LEU A 716 -1.80 -28.94 -11.27
N PHE A 717 -2.96 -29.53 -11.58
CA PHE A 717 -4.00 -29.75 -10.57
C PHE A 717 -3.45 -30.47 -9.33
N ILE A 718 -2.65 -31.52 -9.53
CA ILE A 718 -2.06 -32.29 -8.42
C ILE A 718 -1.01 -31.50 -7.66
N THR A 719 -0.14 -30.78 -8.36
CA THR A 719 1.02 -30.10 -7.74
C THR A 719 0.72 -28.69 -7.23
N VAL A 720 -0.41 -28.10 -7.62
CA VAL A 720 -0.84 -26.76 -7.22
C VAL A 720 -2.02 -26.82 -6.25
N LEU A 721 -3.14 -27.44 -6.64
CA LEU A 721 -4.34 -27.54 -5.80
C LEU A 721 -4.21 -28.66 -4.75
N GLY A 722 -3.55 -29.77 -5.09
CA GLY A 722 -3.43 -30.94 -4.22
C GLY A 722 -2.90 -30.64 -2.82
N PRO A 723 -1.77 -29.93 -2.65
CA PRO A 723 -1.25 -29.59 -1.33
C PRO A 723 -2.24 -28.83 -0.45
N LEU A 724 -3.03 -27.92 -1.03
CA LEU A 724 -4.04 -27.17 -0.29
C LEU A 724 -5.23 -28.06 0.11
N VAL A 725 -5.70 -28.92 -0.81
CA VAL A 725 -6.78 -29.88 -0.53
C VAL A 725 -6.38 -30.85 0.58
N ASP A 726 -5.15 -31.37 0.54
CA ASP A 726 -4.63 -32.26 1.57
C ASP A 726 -4.45 -31.53 2.91
N ALA A 727 -3.92 -30.29 2.91
CA ALA A 727 -3.82 -29.47 4.12
C ALA A 727 -5.20 -29.22 4.75
N ILE A 728 -6.23 -28.93 3.96
CA ILE A 728 -7.61 -28.80 4.46
C ILE A 728 -8.06 -30.11 5.09
N HIS A 729 -7.93 -31.23 4.35
CA HIS A 729 -8.37 -32.54 4.81
C HIS A 729 -7.72 -32.96 6.14
N GLU A 730 -6.41 -32.74 6.27
CA GLU A 730 -5.66 -33.05 7.49
C GLU A 730 -6.11 -32.22 8.70
N ARG A 731 -6.68 -31.04 8.49
CA ARG A 731 -7.15 -30.15 9.58
C ARG A 731 -8.62 -30.37 9.95
N ILE A 732 -9.40 -31.10 9.16
CA ILE A 732 -10.81 -31.37 9.46
C ILE A 732 -11.00 -32.08 10.82
N PRO A 733 -10.26 -33.15 11.16
CA PRO A 733 -10.42 -33.80 12.48
C PRO A 733 -10.10 -32.86 13.64
N LEU A 734 -9.09 -32.00 13.47
CA LEU A 734 -8.71 -31.00 14.45
C LEU A 734 -9.82 -29.96 14.65
N PHE A 735 -10.41 -29.43 13.57
CA PHE A 735 -11.53 -28.50 13.69
C PHE A 735 -12.76 -29.14 14.31
N ARG A 736 -13.03 -30.41 14.02
CA ARG A 736 -14.13 -31.15 14.65
C ARG A 736 -13.98 -31.18 16.17
N ASP A 737 -12.78 -31.49 16.67
CA ASP A 737 -12.47 -31.44 18.10
C ASP A 737 -12.60 -30.00 18.64
N MET A 738 -12.04 -29.01 17.95
CA MET A 738 -12.13 -27.60 18.37
C MET A 738 -13.59 -27.13 18.51
N PHE A 739 -14.48 -27.48 17.59
CA PHE A 739 -15.89 -27.10 17.67
C PHE A 739 -16.59 -27.78 18.84
N GLN A 740 -16.37 -29.08 19.03
CA GLN A 740 -16.93 -29.81 20.17
C GLN A 740 -16.47 -29.19 21.50
N GLN A 741 -15.17 -28.91 21.62
CA GLN A 741 -14.58 -28.26 22.80
C GLN A 741 -15.12 -26.84 23.03
N THR A 742 -15.43 -26.11 21.97
CA THR A 742 -16.02 -24.76 22.04
C THR A 742 -17.45 -24.82 22.56
N ILE A 743 -18.27 -25.72 22.01
CA ILE A 743 -19.67 -25.93 22.42
C ILE A 743 -19.71 -26.31 23.92
N LEU A 744 -18.90 -27.27 24.34
CA LEU A 744 -18.81 -27.68 25.75
C LEU A 744 -18.42 -26.53 26.69
N ARG A 745 -17.52 -25.64 26.26
CA ARG A 745 -17.13 -24.46 27.05
C ARG A 745 -18.27 -23.45 27.18
N ILE A 746 -19.01 -23.21 26.11
CA ILE A 746 -20.19 -22.33 26.14
C ILE A 746 -21.26 -22.90 27.07
N GLU A 747 -21.54 -24.21 26.99
CA GLU A 747 -22.50 -24.89 27.84
C GLU A 747 -22.10 -24.82 29.32
N ALA A 748 -20.86 -25.19 29.64
CA ALA A 748 -20.34 -25.15 31.01
C ALA A 748 -20.42 -23.75 31.62
N ARG A 749 -20.09 -22.72 30.83
CA ARG A 749 -20.16 -21.33 31.27
C ARG A 749 -21.59 -20.88 31.51
N THR A 750 -22.53 -21.27 30.65
CA THR A 750 -23.96 -20.95 30.79
C THR A 750 -24.56 -21.63 32.04
N SER A 751 -24.26 -22.91 32.26
CA SER A 751 -24.76 -23.66 33.42
C SER A 751 -24.24 -23.13 34.75
N SER A 752 -22.99 -22.67 34.81
CA SER A 752 -22.43 -22.05 36.03
C SER A 752 -23.17 -20.77 36.43
N VAL A 753 -23.59 -19.94 35.47
CA VAL A 753 -24.35 -18.70 35.75
C VAL A 753 -25.74 -19.01 36.28
N THR A 754 -26.39 -20.09 35.82
CA THR A 754 -27.71 -20.50 36.32
C THR A 754 -27.68 -21.16 37.70
N ALA A 755 -26.52 -21.58 38.20
CA ALA A 755 -26.38 -22.20 39.53
C ALA A 755 -26.05 -21.18 40.63
N GLU A 756 -25.60 -19.98 40.26
CA GLU A 756 -25.27 -18.87 41.17
C GLU A 756 -26.39 -17.83 41.32
N VAL A 757 -27.48 -17.96 40.53
CA VAL A 757 -28.73 -17.17 40.61
C VAL A 757 -29.80 -18.00 41.31
#